data_AF-A0A6L6LXM9-F1
#
_entry.id   AF-A0A6L6LXM9-F1
#
_cell.length_a   1.000
_cell.length_b   1.000
_cell.length_c   1.000
_cell.angle_alpha   90.00
_cell.angle_beta   90.00
_cell.angle_gamma   90.00
#
_symmetry.space_group_name_H-M   'P 1'
#
loop_
_entity.id
_entity.type
_entity.pdbx_description
1 polymer ?
#
loop_
_entity_poly.entity_id
_entity_poly.type
_entity_poly.pdbx_seq_one_letter_code
_entity_poly.pdbx_strand_id
1 'polypeptide(L)'
;MKFDGIEITNAQFYIDLIRRCADEHWESYENQDYMDFQKDIQVDTAHFSSTTTLTVVFGKVQYGYALQACAETFKHTGEQKYADMGLTYIRRIVEIYEWVRANTKLTDHEIDSLQLIEGGFAAGPFLKGCMILHDKGVLQQDLLDRLMPAVECSIRFGLRMVEWGPFNRNLLKVTVFDRFSKLFPNSRYAEKTAKMAKFLIEDSIGRWNMEDTLFYNGIWYICTLEYFLENGIRNFRTETVFRYYAVCAAHLQLPEGSLPDYGDNRPRDFGCVALGIGFYEWCASHFNDGEIRYFASKFVSWANEYYKGAIASGWLVRSYAVAADALLQNDVQPQKPDYISGEVIEDLVGKKMVFRGSDGDYLLCNYRDEGNYALTARQNMYCTIPAPAEKVHHGHSDENAIIDYTYKGKFLLSDGGYRDQICTDGHYRADFYHNKMIVRNGRMFYEDKNFIQHIRNIGTYLKVETQKVFYYHSGNVEASRTRLDDTRHHRDVQDRTIIHFVKENMYAVIDTVKAAETYEYTLGPVWHGGKVHKTGETDFLVVQTADILQGPSGTEDLNLRVGFVRKDLPTDVQKMRRLGIDDQESVAQYFSEYLVQGEYIHFVTLLMPEQTAEDKARNSTILASASCQQVAGGKALEFNVEIDGVHYTFGMKMDETYGFTDYKHRPTYSFDAGKASYGKFTTDALFAFFAEDEKCIDYAAWMVSRVDYDGKTSFASEQTQFSNNDLSNNPGAINHARWEDHIQK
;
A
#
# COMPACT_ATOMS: atom_id res chain seq x y z
N MET A 1 -12.45 -9.16 -25.88
CA MET A 1 -11.41 -10.10 -26.39
C MET A 1 -10.77 -10.76 -25.17
N LYS A 2 -10.29 -12.00 -25.25
CA LYS A 2 -9.53 -12.60 -24.13
C LYS A 2 -8.04 -12.65 -24.44
N PHE A 3 -7.21 -12.30 -23.46
CA PHE A 3 -5.76 -12.42 -23.50
C PHE A 3 -5.32 -13.11 -22.21
N ASP A 4 -4.67 -14.27 -22.28
CA ASP A 4 -4.37 -15.11 -21.10
C ASP A 4 -5.58 -15.36 -20.18
N GLY A 5 -6.76 -15.56 -20.78
CA GLY A 5 -8.01 -15.80 -20.04
C GLY A 5 -8.66 -14.54 -19.44
N ILE A 6 -7.94 -13.42 -19.40
CA ILE A 6 -8.40 -12.11 -18.91
C ILE A 6 -9.28 -11.44 -19.96
N GLU A 7 -10.38 -10.85 -19.52
CA GLU A 7 -11.22 -10.02 -20.38
C GLU A 7 -10.55 -8.65 -20.63
N ILE A 8 -10.24 -8.38 -21.89
CA ILE A 8 -9.71 -7.08 -22.30
C ILE A 8 -10.89 -6.12 -22.48
N THR A 9 -10.91 -5.09 -21.66
CA THR A 9 -11.90 -4.01 -21.68
C THR A 9 -11.77 -3.21 -22.99
N ASN A 10 -12.79 -2.48 -23.40
CA ASN A 10 -12.70 -1.53 -24.51
C ASN A 10 -13.51 -0.27 -24.19
N ALA A 11 -13.49 0.73 -25.06
CA ALA A 11 -14.27 1.94 -24.83
C ALA A 11 -15.77 1.65 -24.59
N GLN A 12 -16.36 0.73 -25.35
CA GLN A 12 -17.78 0.38 -25.23
C GLN A 12 -18.09 -0.24 -23.87
N PHE A 13 -17.21 -1.10 -23.34
CA PHE A 13 -17.35 -1.68 -22.01
C PHE A 13 -17.51 -0.61 -20.92
N TYR A 14 -16.66 0.43 -20.94
CA TYR A 14 -16.76 1.53 -19.96
C TYR A 14 -18.00 2.40 -20.20
N ILE A 15 -18.36 2.67 -21.46
CA ILE A 15 -19.59 3.41 -21.80
C ILE A 15 -20.83 2.65 -21.27
N ASP A 16 -20.85 1.32 -21.38
CA ASP A 16 -21.94 0.50 -20.87
C ASP A 16 -21.98 0.49 -19.33
N LEU A 17 -20.83 0.53 -18.65
CA LEU A 17 -20.80 0.71 -17.19
C LEU A 17 -21.36 2.07 -16.77
N ILE A 18 -20.98 3.15 -17.46
CA ILE A 18 -21.50 4.51 -17.18
C ILE A 18 -23.02 4.54 -17.40
N ARG A 19 -23.49 3.95 -18.51
CA ARG A 19 -24.91 3.84 -18.83
C ARG A 19 -25.68 3.10 -17.73
N ARG A 20 -25.16 1.95 -17.29
CA ARG A 20 -25.75 1.18 -16.18
C ARG A 20 -25.82 2.00 -14.91
N CYS A 21 -24.78 2.77 -14.56
CA CYS A 21 -24.82 3.65 -13.39
C CYS A 21 -25.92 4.71 -13.51
N ALA A 22 -26.13 5.29 -14.71
CA ALA A 22 -27.19 6.27 -14.94
C ALA A 22 -28.58 5.63 -14.81
N ASP A 23 -28.79 4.46 -15.43
CA ASP A 23 -30.07 3.73 -15.41
C ASP A 23 -30.42 3.24 -13.99
N GLU A 24 -29.51 2.53 -13.31
CA GLU A 24 -29.72 1.97 -11.96
C GLU A 24 -30.00 3.08 -10.93
N HIS A 25 -29.31 4.22 -11.03
CA HIS A 25 -29.58 5.34 -10.13
C HIS A 25 -30.93 6.00 -10.43
N TRP A 26 -31.27 6.21 -11.69
CA TRP A 26 -32.53 6.82 -12.08
C TRP A 26 -33.74 6.01 -11.62
N GLU A 27 -33.69 4.69 -11.75
CA GLU A 27 -34.74 3.79 -11.27
C GLU A 27 -35.05 4.00 -9.78
N SER A 28 -34.01 4.19 -8.96
CA SER A 28 -34.18 4.47 -7.53
C SER A 28 -34.70 5.88 -7.22
N TYR A 29 -34.51 6.83 -8.14
CA TYR A 29 -34.65 8.27 -7.90
C TYR A 29 -35.87 8.92 -8.56
N GLU A 30 -36.36 8.37 -9.67
CA GLU A 30 -37.43 8.95 -10.48
C GLU A 30 -38.68 9.24 -9.65
N ASN A 31 -39.07 8.27 -8.82
CA ASN A 31 -40.29 8.30 -8.00
C ASN A 31 -40.06 8.75 -6.55
N GLN A 32 -38.83 9.13 -6.17
CA GLN A 32 -38.53 9.59 -4.83
C GLN A 32 -39.13 10.99 -4.60
N ASP A 33 -39.85 11.17 -3.48
CA ASP A 33 -40.24 12.50 -3.01
C ASP A 33 -39.01 13.25 -2.48
N TYR A 34 -38.30 13.92 -3.37
CA TYR A 34 -37.09 14.69 -3.06
C TYR A 34 -37.38 15.92 -2.17
N MET A 35 -38.65 16.25 -1.91
CA MET A 35 -39.04 17.32 -0.98
C MET A 35 -39.27 16.81 0.45
N ASP A 36 -39.08 15.52 0.73
CA ASP A 36 -39.33 14.96 2.07
C ASP A 36 -38.39 15.53 3.16
N PHE A 37 -37.23 16.09 2.79
CA PHE A 37 -36.29 16.73 3.74
C PHE A 37 -36.85 17.89 4.53
N GLN A 38 -37.95 18.48 4.07
CA GLN A 38 -38.63 19.55 4.78
C GLN A 38 -38.98 19.13 6.22
N LYS A 39 -39.18 17.83 6.46
CA LYS A 39 -39.49 17.26 7.77
C LYS A 39 -38.29 17.28 8.73
N ASP A 40 -37.07 17.17 8.21
CA ASP A 40 -35.86 16.93 8.99
C ASP A 40 -34.92 18.15 9.06
N ILE A 41 -35.04 19.10 8.13
CA ILE A 41 -34.13 20.25 8.00
C ILE A 41 -34.08 21.16 9.23
N GLN A 42 -35.13 21.19 10.06
CA GLN A 42 -35.13 21.95 11.31
C GLN A 42 -34.44 21.22 12.48
N VAL A 43 -34.35 19.88 12.43
CA VAL A 43 -33.74 19.04 13.47
C VAL A 43 -32.22 19.03 13.33
N ASP A 44 -31.70 18.95 12.12
CA ASP A 44 -30.25 18.82 11.88
C ASP A 44 -29.44 20.11 12.11
N THR A 45 -30.07 21.28 11.98
CA THR A 45 -29.42 22.57 12.25
C THR A 45 -29.09 22.79 13.73
N ALA A 46 -29.74 22.04 14.64
CA ALA A 46 -29.53 22.16 16.08
C ALA A 46 -28.28 21.39 16.59
N HIS A 47 -27.72 20.47 15.80
CA HIS A 47 -26.68 19.54 16.25
C HIS A 47 -25.32 19.71 15.57
N PHE A 48 -25.13 20.69 14.68
CA PHE A 48 -23.91 20.84 13.87
C PHE A 48 -23.50 19.51 13.16
N SER A 49 -24.48 18.64 12.88
CA SER A 49 -24.30 17.37 12.18
C SER A 49 -24.46 17.64 10.68
N SER A 50 -23.35 17.84 9.97
CA SER A 50 -23.36 18.09 8.52
C SER A 50 -23.67 16.85 7.66
N THR A 51 -24.07 15.72 8.27
CA THR A 51 -24.08 14.41 7.61
C THR A 51 -25.44 13.71 7.52
N THR A 52 -26.52 14.24 8.09
CA THR A 52 -27.77 13.46 8.25
C THR A 52 -28.97 13.88 7.38
N THR A 53 -29.27 15.17 7.17
CA THR A 53 -30.55 15.54 6.49
C THR A 53 -30.60 15.25 5.00
N LEU A 54 -29.54 15.59 4.27
CA LEU A 54 -29.58 15.51 2.80
C LEU A 54 -29.26 14.12 2.27
N THR A 55 -28.68 13.26 3.12
CA THR A 55 -28.60 11.82 2.90
C THR A 55 -30.00 11.20 2.77
N VAL A 56 -31.04 11.84 3.33
CA VAL A 56 -32.45 11.43 3.15
C VAL A 56 -33.03 11.92 1.80
N VAL A 57 -32.62 13.09 1.28
CA VAL A 57 -33.05 13.62 -0.04
C VAL A 57 -32.45 12.87 -1.21
N PHE A 58 -31.16 12.55 -1.10
CA PHE A 58 -30.38 11.99 -2.18
C PHE A 58 -30.24 10.46 -2.07
N GLY A 59 -30.82 9.86 -1.02
CA GLY A 59 -30.69 8.45 -0.70
C GLY A 59 -29.27 8.07 -0.24
N LYS A 60 -28.98 6.76 -0.23
CA LYS A 60 -27.63 6.24 0.08
C LYS A 60 -26.59 6.54 -1.02
N VAL A 61 -26.92 7.28 -2.08
CA VAL A 61 -26.10 7.45 -3.28
C VAL A 61 -25.73 8.92 -3.49
N GLN A 62 -24.53 9.16 -4.02
CA GLN A 62 -23.95 10.50 -4.21
C GLN A 62 -24.46 11.15 -5.50
N TYR A 63 -25.21 12.23 -5.33
CA TYR A 63 -26.00 12.91 -6.36
C TYR A 63 -25.23 13.41 -7.58
N GLY A 64 -24.04 13.97 -7.38
CA GLY A 64 -23.22 14.55 -8.43
C GLY A 64 -22.71 13.52 -9.41
N TYR A 65 -22.40 12.32 -8.93
CA TYR A 65 -21.96 11.21 -9.77
C TYR A 65 -23.07 10.69 -10.69
N ALA A 66 -24.32 10.69 -10.24
CA ALA A 66 -25.46 10.33 -11.09
C ALA A 66 -25.67 11.33 -12.22
N LEU A 67 -25.58 12.63 -11.93
CA LEU A 67 -25.62 13.67 -12.94
C LEU A 67 -24.47 13.49 -13.94
N GLN A 68 -23.24 13.22 -13.46
CA GLN A 68 -22.11 12.95 -14.35
C GLN A 68 -22.37 11.73 -15.23
N ALA A 69 -22.94 10.65 -14.69
CA ALA A 69 -23.24 9.43 -15.46
C ALA A 69 -24.20 9.70 -16.61
N CYS A 70 -25.27 10.46 -16.33
CA CYS A 70 -26.24 10.88 -17.34
C CYS A 70 -25.56 11.74 -18.43
N ALA A 71 -24.76 12.72 -18.03
CA ALA A 71 -24.11 13.63 -18.96
C ALA A 71 -23.06 12.93 -19.85
N GLU A 72 -22.24 12.06 -19.26
CA GLU A 72 -21.24 11.26 -20.01
C GLU A 72 -21.92 10.25 -20.93
N THR A 73 -22.99 9.58 -20.48
CA THR A 73 -23.77 8.69 -21.35
C THR A 73 -24.32 9.46 -22.55
N PHE A 74 -24.95 10.63 -22.32
CA PHE A 74 -25.44 11.49 -23.40
C PHE A 74 -24.32 11.94 -24.34
N LYS A 75 -23.16 12.34 -23.80
CA LYS A 75 -21.98 12.75 -24.59
C LYS A 75 -21.52 11.63 -25.53
N HIS A 76 -21.52 10.37 -25.07
CA HIS A 76 -21.01 9.23 -25.82
C HIS A 76 -22.05 8.60 -26.76
N THR A 77 -23.34 8.61 -26.40
CA THR A 77 -24.39 7.89 -27.15
C THR A 77 -25.34 8.81 -27.91
N GLY A 78 -25.45 10.08 -27.53
CA GLY A 78 -26.42 11.04 -28.08
C GLY A 78 -27.87 10.78 -27.68
N GLU A 79 -28.14 9.84 -26.77
CA GLU A 79 -29.50 9.49 -26.34
C GLU A 79 -30.10 10.58 -25.44
N GLN A 80 -31.10 11.29 -25.96
CA GLN A 80 -31.72 12.45 -25.32
C GLN A 80 -32.27 12.18 -23.91
N LYS A 81 -32.75 10.95 -23.64
CA LYS A 81 -33.30 10.57 -22.32
C LYS A 81 -32.31 10.86 -21.18
N TYR A 82 -31.01 10.64 -21.39
CA TYR A 82 -29.99 10.89 -20.36
C TYR A 82 -29.74 12.38 -20.14
N ALA A 83 -29.84 13.19 -21.19
CA ALA A 83 -29.83 14.65 -21.05
C ALA A 83 -31.02 15.13 -20.20
N ASP A 84 -32.22 14.60 -20.44
CA ASP A 84 -33.44 14.98 -19.71
C ASP A 84 -33.39 14.54 -18.24
N MET A 85 -32.85 13.35 -17.96
CA MET A 85 -32.54 12.87 -16.61
C MET A 85 -31.56 13.81 -15.89
N GLY A 86 -30.45 14.18 -16.55
CA GLY A 86 -29.46 15.13 -16.05
C GLY A 86 -30.07 16.50 -15.70
N LEU A 87 -30.90 17.05 -16.58
CA LEU A 87 -31.62 18.31 -16.32
C LEU A 87 -32.56 18.20 -15.11
N THR A 88 -33.17 17.04 -14.88
CA THR A 88 -34.04 16.82 -13.72
C THR A 88 -33.25 16.90 -12.41
N TYR A 89 -32.06 16.30 -12.36
CA TYR A 89 -31.17 16.42 -11.20
C TYR A 89 -30.84 17.89 -10.90
N ILE A 90 -30.50 18.67 -11.93
CA ILE A 90 -30.18 20.09 -11.77
C ILE A 90 -31.38 20.88 -11.23
N ARG A 91 -32.59 20.68 -11.80
CA ARG A 91 -33.81 21.38 -11.37
C ARG A 91 -34.15 21.10 -9.91
N ARG A 92 -34.02 19.85 -9.46
CA ARG A 92 -34.34 19.48 -8.07
C ARG A 92 -33.42 20.19 -7.08
N ILE A 93 -32.12 20.35 -7.36
CA ILE A 93 -31.21 21.13 -6.51
C ILE A 93 -31.62 22.61 -6.43
N VAL A 94 -31.99 23.19 -7.57
CA VAL A 94 -32.50 24.57 -7.62
C VAL A 94 -33.74 24.72 -6.75
N GLU A 95 -34.71 23.82 -6.89
CA GLU A 95 -35.97 23.84 -6.14
C GLU A 95 -35.75 23.63 -4.64
N ILE A 96 -34.86 22.71 -4.25
CA ILE A 96 -34.46 22.51 -2.84
C ILE A 96 -33.88 23.82 -2.29
N TYR A 97 -32.90 24.42 -2.97
CA TYR A 97 -32.26 25.65 -2.51
C TYR A 97 -33.27 26.81 -2.39
N GLU A 98 -34.08 27.02 -3.42
CA GLU A 98 -35.12 28.06 -3.44
C GLU A 98 -36.12 27.84 -2.29
N TRP A 99 -36.52 26.59 -2.03
CA TRP A 99 -37.39 26.25 -0.91
C TRP A 99 -36.73 26.56 0.44
N VAL A 100 -35.47 26.17 0.64
CA VAL A 100 -34.73 26.44 1.89
C VAL A 100 -34.66 27.94 2.16
N ARG A 101 -34.36 28.74 1.14
CA ARG A 101 -34.29 30.20 1.26
C ARG A 101 -35.64 30.85 1.54
N ALA A 102 -36.71 30.33 0.95
CA ALA A 102 -38.04 30.91 1.11
C ALA A 102 -38.72 30.51 2.42
N ASN A 103 -38.42 29.31 2.95
CA ASN A 103 -39.20 28.70 4.04
C ASN A 103 -38.43 28.53 5.36
N THR A 104 -37.12 28.80 5.37
CA THR A 104 -36.31 28.71 6.59
C THR A 104 -35.76 30.08 7.00
N LYS A 105 -35.36 30.21 8.28
CA LYS A 105 -34.66 31.40 8.80
C LYS A 105 -33.15 31.19 8.92
N LEU A 106 -32.62 30.19 8.20
CA LEU A 106 -31.21 29.86 8.26
C LEU A 106 -30.36 31.00 7.70
N THR A 107 -29.28 31.30 8.41
CA THR A 107 -28.24 32.22 7.96
C THR A 107 -27.50 31.63 6.76
N ASP A 108 -26.83 32.49 5.98
CA ASP A 108 -25.96 32.02 4.89
C ASP A 108 -24.91 31.02 5.41
N HIS A 109 -24.41 31.21 6.64
CA HIS A 109 -23.45 30.29 7.25
C HIS A 109 -24.02 28.90 7.49
N GLU A 110 -25.25 28.80 8.00
CA GLU A 110 -25.92 27.52 8.24
C GLU A 110 -26.28 26.82 6.94
N ILE A 111 -26.72 27.57 5.91
CA ILE A 111 -27.01 27.01 4.59
C ILE A 111 -25.74 26.48 3.91
N ASP A 112 -24.60 27.16 4.06
CA ASP A 112 -23.32 26.67 3.55
C ASP A 112 -22.95 25.31 4.16
N SER A 113 -23.28 25.12 5.44
CA SER A 113 -23.03 23.87 6.18
C SER A 113 -24.00 22.74 5.81
N LEU A 114 -25.10 23.03 5.09
CA LEU A 114 -25.98 21.99 4.55
C LEU A 114 -25.29 21.21 3.43
N GLN A 115 -24.40 21.83 2.65
CA GLN A 115 -23.72 21.16 1.52
C GLN A 115 -24.70 20.53 0.51
N LEU A 116 -25.64 21.33 0.01
CA LEU A 116 -26.80 20.89 -0.81
C LEU A 116 -26.47 20.07 -2.07
N ILE A 117 -25.26 20.17 -2.62
CA ILE A 117 -24.87 19.45 -3.83
C ILE A 117 -24.27 18.10 -3.48
N GLU A 118 -23.17 18.11 -2.71
CA GLU A 118 -22.54 16.92 -2.14
C GLU A 118 -21.78 17.31 -0.88
N GLY A 119 -21.71 16.38 0.07
CA GLY A 119 -20.95 16.54 1.31
C GLY A 119 -19.44 16.52 1.07
N GLY A 120 -18.69 17.21 1.94
CA GLY A 120 -17.25 17.00 2.15
C GLY A 120 -16.36 16.97 0.89
N PHE A 121 -16.20 18.11 0.22
CA PHE A 121 -15.25 18.35 -0.92
C PHE A 121 -15.63 17.71 -2.25
N ALA A 122 -16.71 16.94 -2.34
CA ALA A 122 -16.93 16.03 -3.46
C ALA A 122 -17.64 16.63 -4.69
N ALA A 123 -18.18 17.86 -4.67
CA ALA A 123 -19.07 18.42 -5.73
C ALA A 123 -18.52 18.51 -7.18
N GLY A 124 -17.29 18.05 -7.45
CA GLY A 124 -16.65 18.06 -8.75
C GLY A 124 -17.41 17.31 -9.85
N PRO A 125 -17.92 16.07 -9.63
CA PRO A 125 -18.73 15.31 -10.58
C PRO A 125 -20.01 16.04 -10.99
N PHE A 126 -20.71 16.66 -10.02
CA PHE A 126 -21.91 17.45 -10.31
C PHE A 126 -21.59 18.57 -11.30
N LEU A 127 -20.55 19.35 -11.02
CA LEU A 127 -20.13 20.46 -11.89
C LEU A 127 -19.65 19.96 -13.26
N LYS A 128 -18.99 18.80 -13.31
CA LYS A 128 -18.58 18.17 -14.58
C LYS A 128 -19.79 17.81 -15.44
N GLY A 129 -20.82 17.20 -14.86
CA GLY A 129 -22.05 16.90 -15.56
C GLY A 129 -22.75 18.16 -16.08
N CYS A 130 -22.83 19.22 -15.29
CA CYS A 130 -23.35 20.52 -15.73
C CYS A 130 -22.55 21.10 -16.92
N MET A 131 -21.22 21.07 -16.85
CA MET A 131 -20.35 21.54 -17.94
C MET A 131 -20.62 20.77 -19.24
N ILE A 132 -20.68 19.44 -19.19
CA ILE A 132 -20.96 18.61 -20.38
C ILE A 132 -22.33 18.97 -21.00
N LEU A 133 -23.37 19.07 -20.19
CA LEU A 133 -24.72 19.39 -20.68
C LEU A 133 -24.80 20.83 -21.22
N HIS A 134 -24.09 21.76 -20.61
CA HIS A 134 -24.00 23.15 -21.07
C HIS A 134 -23.24 23.24 -22.41
N ASP A 135 -22.09 22.58 -22.53
CA ASP A 135 -21.26 22.56 -23.74
C ASP A 135 -21.99 21.89 -24.92
N LYS A 136 -22.89 20.94 -24.65
CA LYS A 136 -23.78 20.32 -25.64
C LYS A 136 -25.03 21.15 -25.95
N GLY A 137 -25.21 22.31 -25.33
CA GLY A 137 -26.33 23.22 -25.56
C GLY A 137 -27.67 22.73 -24.97
N VAL A 138 -27.64 21.77 -24.05
CA VAL A 138 -28.83 21.21 -23.40
C VAL A 138 -29.17 22.00 -22.13
N LEU A 139 -28.19 22.25 -21.26
CA LEU A 139 -28.36 23.08 -20.07
C LEU A 139 -28.34 24.57 -20.45
N GLN A 140 -29.51 25.19 -20.42
CA GLN A 140 -29.70 26.59 -20.77
C GLN A 140 -29.21 27.54 -19.67
N GLN A 141 -28.84 28.77 -20.08
CA GLN A 141 -28.28 29.79 -19.18
C GLN A 141 -29.25 30.19 -18.06
N ASP A 142 -30.57 30.21 -18.30
CA ASP A 142 -31.57 30.58 -17.31
C ASP A 142 -31.61 29.62 -16.11
N LEU A 143 -31.53 28.31 -16.37
CA LEU A 143 -31.46 27.29 -15.33
C LEU A 143 -30.09 27.32 -14.64
N LEU A 144 -29.03 27.59 -15.39
CA LEU A 144 -27.68 27.72 -14.83
C LEU A 144 -27.58 28.91 -13.86
N ASP A 145 -28.14 30.06 -14.21
CA ASP A 145 -28.17 31.25 -13.36
C ASP A 145 -28.95 31.00 -12.06
N ARG A 146 -30.03 30.20 -12.12
CA ARG A 146 -30.80 29.78 -10.93
C ARG A 146 -30.07 28.78 -10.06
N LEU A 147 -29.21 27.93 -10.64
CA LEU A 147 -28.38 26.97 -9.92
C LEU A 147 -27.22 27.64 -9.18
N MET A 148 -26.68 28.73 -9.72
CA MET A 148 -25.47 29.40 -9.20
C MET A 148 -25.50 29.64 -7.67
N PRO A 149 -26.56 30.22 -7.07
CA PRO A 149 -26.57 30.51 -5.64
C PRO A 149 -26.47 29.25 -4.75
N ALA A 150 -27.02 28.11 -5.20
CA ALA A 150 -26.91 26.83 -4.50
C ALA A 150 -25.46 26.30 -4.54
N VAL A 151 -24.79 26.43 -5.69
CA VAL A 151 -23.38 26.04 -5.83
C VAL A 151 -22.47 26.95 -5.01
N GLU A 152 -22.76 28.26 -4.97
CA GLU A 152 -22.00 29.21 -4.16
C GLU A 152 -21.98 28.84 -2.67
N CYS A 153 -23.00 28.15 -2.15
CA CYS A 153 -23.01 27.63 -0.78
C CYS A 153 -21.87 26.63 -0.55
N SER A 154 -21.72 25.64 -1.44
CA SER A 154 -20.63 24.65 -1.39
C SER A 154 -19.26 25.32 -1.57
N ILE A 155 -19.16 26.34 -2.41
CA ILE A 155 -17.93 27.12 -2.62
C ILE A 155 -17.53 27.88 -1.35
N ARG A 156 -18.49 28.55 -0.68
CA ARG A 156 -18.22 29.26 0.58
C ARG A 156 -17.74 28.31 1.67
N PHE A 157 -18.35 27.12 1.78
CA PHE A 157 -17.87 26.09 2.70
C PHE A 157 -16.43 25.66 2.36
N GLY A 158 -16.15 25.31 1.10
CA GLY A 158 -14.82 24.90 0.66
C GLY A 158 -13.73 25.94 0.91
N LEU A 159 -14.06 27.22 0.75
CA LEU A 159 -13.14 28.34 1.02
C LEU A 159 -12.83 28.56 2.52
N ARG A 160 -13.62 27.99 3.44
CA ARG A 160 -13.34 28.04 4.90
C ARG A 160 -12.33 27.00 5.34
N MET A 161 -12.18 25.92 4.57
CA MET A 161 -11.26 24.83 4.90
C MET A 161 -10.36 24.51 3.71
N VAL A 162 -9.41 25.41 3.46
CA VAL A 162 -8.40 25.23 2.43
C VAL A 162 -7.25 24.44 3.03
N GLU A 163 -6.94 23.31 2.41
CA GLU A 163 -5.76 22.50 2.71
C GLU A 163 -4.94 22.44 1.44
N TRP A 164 -3.63 22.31 1.58
CA TRP A 164 -2.69 22.32 0.48
C TRP A 164 -1.73 21.15 0.56
N GLY A 165 -1.00 20.85 -0.52
CA GLY A 165 -0.14 19.68 -0.64
C GLY A 165 -0.65 18.60 -1.63
N PRO A 166 0.22 17.67 -2.06
CA PRO A 166 -0.11 16.68 -3.08
C PRO A 166 -0.88 15.48 -2.51
N PHE A 167 -2.16 15.68 -2.16
CA PHE A 167 -3.03 14.63 -1.60
C PHE A 167 -4.49 14.78 -2.03
N ASN A 168 -5.32 13.78 -1.75
CA ASN A 168 -6.67 13.63 -2.28
C ASN A 168 -7.62 14.81 -2.01
N ARG A 169 -7.74 15.29 -0.75
CA ARG A 169 -8.74 16.34 -0.40
C ARG A 169 -8.38 17.69 -1.00
N ASN A 170 -7.10 17.97 -1.20
CA ASN A 170 -6.66 19.14 -1.94
C ASN A 170 -7.18 19.09 -3.38
N LEU A 171 -6.96 17.97 -4.08
CA LEU A 171 -7.33 17.85 -5.49
C LEU A 171 -8.83 17.75 -5.75
N LEU A 172 -9.60 17.20 -4.83
CA LEU A 172 -11.07 17.30 -4.89
C LEU A 172 -11.50 18.78 -4.94
N LYS A 173 -10.92 19.64 -4.10
CA LYS A 173 -11.21 21.09 -4.11
C LYS A 173 -10.72 21.78 -5.37
N VAL A 174 -9.55 21.40 -5.90
CA VAL A 174 -9.05 21.93 -7.18
C VAL A 174 -10.09 21.71 -8.27
N THR A 175 -10.60 20.49 -8.43
CA THR A 175 -11.60 20.19 -9.47
C THR A 175 -12.89 20.98 -9.28
N VAL A 176 -13.35 21.15 -8.02
CA VAL A 176 -14.54 21.95 -7.71
C VAL A 176 -14.34 23.42 -8.06
N PHE A 177 -13.24 24.03 -7.60
CA PHE A 177 -12.97 25.45 -7.81
C PHE A 177 -12.71 25.80 -9.28
N ASP A 178 -11.98 24.94 -10.00
CA ASP A 178 -11.73 25.14 -11.43
C ASP A 178 -13.04 25.11 -12.23
N ARG A 179 -13.81 24.03 -12.08
CA ARG A 179 -15.08 23.84 -12.81
C ARG A 179 -16.11 24.91 -12.46
N PHE A 180 -16.22 25.29 -11.18
CA PHE A 180 -17.10 26.39 -10.75
C PHE A 180 -16.75 27.70 -11.46
N SER A 181 -15.48 28.06 -11.51
CA SER A 181 -15.06 29.34 -12.11
C SER A 181 -15.34 29.42 -13.61
N LYS A 182 -15.26 28.28 -14.32
CA LYS A 182 -15.59 28.16 -15.75
C LYS A 182 -17.08 28.21 -16.01
N LEU A 183 -17.87 27.54 -15.16
CA LEU A 183 -19.31 27.41 -15.34
C LEU A 183 -20.08 28.68 -14.90
N PHE A 184 -19.57 29.41 -13.90
CA PHE A 184 -20.21 30.60 -13.34
C PHE A 184 -19.29 31.84 -13.37
N PRO A 185 -18.86 32.31 -14.56
CA PRO A 185 -17.89 33.41 -14.67
C PRO A 185 -18.39 34.74 -14.09
N ASN A 186 -19.71 34.92 -13.97
CA ASN A 186 -20.34 36.11 -13.41
C ASN A 186 -20.50 36.07 -11.88
N SER A 187 -20.20 34.94 -11.23
CA SER A 187 -20.22 34.86 -9.77
C SER A 187 -19.12 35.74 -9.16
N ARG A 188 -19.43 36.41 -8.05
CA ARG A 188 -18.42 37.16 -7.27
C ARG A 188 -17.29 36.28 -6.71
N TYR A 189 -17.45 34.95 -6.71
CA TYR A 189 -16.44 33.99 -6.25
C TYR A 189 -15.60 33.40 -7.38
N ALA A 190 -15.95 33.65 -8.66
CA ALA A 190 -15.30 33.03 -9.80
C ALA A 190 -13.79 33.33 -9.87
N GLU A 191 -13.41 34.60 -9.76
CA GLU A 191 -11.99 34.99 -9.79
C GLU A 191 -11.20 34.37 -8.63
N LYS A 192 -11.76 34.41 -7.41
CA LYS A 192 -11.12 33.86 -6.21
C LYS A 192 -10.92 32.35 -6.32
N THR A 193 -11.92 31.62 -6.82
CA THR A 193 -11.86 30.16 -6.98
C THR A 193 -10.94 29.74 -8.11
N ALA A 194 -10.96 30.42 -9.25
CA ALA A 194 -10.00 30.19 -10.34
C ALA A 194 -8.54 30.34 -9.85
N LYS A 195 -8.27 31.42 -9.10
CA LYS A 195 -6.95 31.66 -8.50
C LYS A 195 -6.58 30.59 -7.47
N MET A 196 -7.53 30.18 -6.64
CA MET A 196 -7.32 29.14 -5.63
C MET A 196 -7.04 27.78 -6.28
N ALA A 197 -7.80 27.37 -7.29
CA ALA A 197 -7.58 26.13 -8.03
C ALA A 197 -6.14 26.07 -8.58
N LYS A 198 -5.69 27.17 -9.19
CA LYS A 198 -4.31 27.31 -9.68
C LYS A 198 -3.26 27.17 -8.57
N PHE A 199 -3.44 27.84 -7.44
CA PHE A 199 -2.47 27.74 -6.34
C PHE A 199 -2.44 26.34 -5.72
N LEU A 200 -3.59 25.71 -5.56
CA LEU A 200 -3.69 24.40 -4.94
C LEU A 200 -3.13 23.27 -5.83
N ILE A 201 -3.28 23.37 -7.15
CA ILE A 201 -2.73 22.36 -8.07
C ILE A 201 -1.21 22.43 -8.17
N GLU A 202 -0.59 23.61 -7.94
CA GLU A 202 0.88 23.79 -8.00
C GLU A 202 1.63 22.86 -7.03
N ASP A 203 0.97 22.39 -5.97
CA ASP A 203 1.54 21.41 -5.05
C ASP A 203 1.60 19.99 -5.59
N SER A 204 0.83 19.66 -6.63
CA SER A 204 0.83 18.32 -7.27
C SER A 204 1.57 18.28 -8.61
N ILE A 205 1.77 19.43 -9.28
CA ILE A 205 2.46 19.49 -10.57
C ILE A 205 3.92 19.03 -10.43
N GLY A 206 4.26 17.89 -11.05
CA GLY A 206 5.59 17.30 -11.03
C GLY A 206 6.06 16.89 -9.63
N ARG A 207 5.14 16.62 -8.70
CA ARG A 207 5.45 16.15 -7.33
C ARG A 207 4.86 14.78 -7.07
N TRP A 208 5.51 14.04 -6.19
CA TRP A 208 5.00 12.77 -5.65
C TRP A 208 3.78 13.03 -4.76
N ASN A 209 2.81 12.12 -4.81
CA ASN A 209 1.73 12.05 -3.83
C ASN A 209 2.35 11.88 -2.43
N MET A 210 1.84 12.62 -1.46
CA MET A 210 2.31 12.53 -0.08
C MET A 210 1.67 11.40 0.74
N GLU A 211 0.62 10.79 0.22
CA GLU A 211 -0.13 9.74 0.91
C GLU A 211 0.57 8.38 0.82
N ASP A 212 0.50 7.63 1.92
CA ASP A 212 1.07 6.27 2.02
C ASP A 212 -0.04 5.25 2.25
N THR A 213 -0.99 5.25 1.32
CA THR A 213 -2.13 4.33 1.26
C THR A 213 -2.42 3.97 -0.17
N LEU A 214 -3.00 2.80 -0.41
CA LEU A 214 -3.53 2.49 -1.73
C LEU A 214 -4.86 3.21 -2.03
N PHE A 215 -5.74 3.33 -1.02
CA PHE A 215 -7.13 3.70 -1.24
C PHE A 215 -7.29 5.11 -1.81
N TYR A 216 -6.62 6.10 -1.21
CA TYR A 216 -6.76 7.50 -1.61
C TYR A 216 -5.93 7.89 -2.85
N ASN A 217 -4.95 7.07 -3.24
CA ASN A 217 -4.12 7.31 -4.41
C ASN A 217 -4.94 7.45 -5.70
N GLY A 218 -6.00 6.64 -5.86
CA GLY A 218 -6.89 6.72 -7.01
C GLY A 218 -7.56 8.09 -7.18
N ILE A 219 -7.91 8.76 -6.07
CA ILE A 219 -8.47 10.12 -6.10
C ILE A 219 -7.43 11.12 -6.59
N TRP A 220 -6.20 11.05 -6.05
CA TRP A 220 -5.14 11.98 -6.44
C TRP A 220 -4.79 11.82 -7.92
N TYR A 221 -4.66 10.59 -8.41
CA TYR A 221 -4.40 10.30 -9.83
C TYR A 221 -5.46 10.90 -10.75
N ILE A 222 -6.73 10.54 -10.54
CA ILE A 222 -7.80 10.93 -11.46
C ILE A 222 -8.06 12.44 -11.43
N CYS A 223 -8.03 13.07 -10.24
CA CYS A 223 -8.31 14.50 -10.12
C CYS A 223 -7.18 15.35 -10.72
N THR A 224 -5.91 14.93 -10.56
CA THR A 224 -4.79 15.61 -11.23
C THR A 224 -4.94 15.50 -12.75
N LEU A 225 -5.22 14.29 -13.25
CA LEU A 225 -5.37 14.04 -14.68
C LEU A 225 -6.55 14.82 -15.28
N GLU A 226 -7.73 14.80 -14.66
CA GLU A 226 -8.89 15.56 -15.11
C GLU A 226 -8.59 17.06 -15.20
N TYR A 227 -7.93 17.65 -14.20
CA TYR A 227 -7.54 19.06 -14.25
C TYR A 227 -6.64 19.35 -15.45
N PHE A 228 -5.70 18.46 -15.76
CA PHE A 228 -4.80 18.61 -16.90
C PHE A 228 -5.54 18.52 -18.23
N LEU A 229 -6.41 17.52 -18.39
CA LEU A 229 -7.19 17.32 -19.60
C LEU A 229 -8.17 18.48 -19.84
N GLU A 230 -8.88 18.92 -18.80
CA GLU A 230 -9.88 20.00 -18.86
C GLU A 230 -9.29 21.39 -19.07
N ASN A 231 -7.98 21.55 -18.84
CA ASN A 231 -7.27 22.81 -19.05
C ASN A 231 -6.26 22.74 -20.21
N GLY A 232 -6.18 21.62 -20.93
CA GLY A 232 -5.23 21.43 -22.03
C GLY A 232 -3.77 21.55 -21.58
N ILE A 233 -3.45 21.20 -20.34
CA ILE A 233 -2.11 21.34 -19.77
C ILE A 233 -1.26 20.13 -20.14
N ARG A 234 -0.09 20.39 -20.72
CA ARG A 234 0.98 19.41 -20.90
C ARG A 234 2.15 19.76 -19.98
N ASN A 235 2.62 18.79 -19.21
CA ASN A 235 3.76 18.99 -18.32
C ASN A 235 4.58 17.71 -18.23
N PHE A 236 5.79 17.75 -18.80
CA PHE A 236 6.67 16.59 -18.83
C PHE A 236 7.01 16.03 -17.44
N ARG A 237 7.16 16.89 -16.43
CA ARG A 237 7.44 16.44 -15.05
C ARG A 237 6.26 15.68 -14.47
N THR A 238 5.04 16.21 -14.63
CA THR A 238 3.83 15.49 -14.18
C THR A 238 3.61 14.20 -14.96
N GLU A 239 3.80 14.21 -16.28
CA GLU A 239 3.68 13.00 -17.11
C GLU A 239 4.69 11.92 -16.69
N THR A 240 5.91 12.30 -16.29
CA THR A 240 6.90 11.38 -15.74
C THR A 240 6.42 10.76 -14.42
N VAL A 241 5.86 11.57 -13.52
CA VAL A 241 5.26 11.12 -12.26
C VAL A 241 4.06 10.21 -12.50
N PHE A 242 3.22 10.52 -13.48
CA PHE A 242 2.07 9.69 -13.85
C PHE A 242 2.51 8.32 -14.36
N ARG A 243 3.46 8.28 -15.29
CA ARG A 243 4.01 7.01 -15.77
C ARG A 243 4.60 6.20 -14.63
N TYR A 244 5.35 6.85 -13.74
CA TYR A 244 5.91 6.20 -12.55
C TYR A 244 4.83 5.51 -11.71
N TYR A 245 3.73 6.21 -11.36
CA TYR A 245 2.68 5.62 -10.53
C TYR A 245 1.89 4.51 -11.25
N ALA A 246 1.70 4.60 -12.57
CA ALA A 246 1.06 3.54 -13.34
C ALA A 246 1.92 2.26 -13.36
N VAL A 247 3.24 2.39 -13.57
CA VAL A 247 4.17 1.25 -13.51
C VAL A 247 4.27 0.70 -12.08
N CYS A 248 4.34 1.57 -11.06
CA CYS A 248 4.32 1.17 -9.65
C CYS A 248 3.08 0.31 -9.31
N ALA A 249 1.88 0.73 -9.73
CA ALA A 249 0.66 -0.04 -9.52
C ALA A 249 0.69 -1.40 -10.24
N ALA A 250 1.24 -1.48 -11.45
CA ALA A 250 1.41 -2.73 -12.18
C ALA A 250 2.37 -3.71 -11.45
N HIS A 251 3.46 -3.21 -10.89
CA HIS A 251 4.40 -4.03 -10.09
C HIS A 251 3.80 -4.53 -8.77
N LEU A 252 2.82 -3.81 -8.20
CA LEU A 252 2.11 -4.18 -6.97
C LEU A 252 0.95 -5.16 -7.19
N GLN A 253 0.54 -5.43 -8.43
CA GLN A 253 -0.66 -6.21 -8.69
C GLN A 253 -0.56 -7.63 -8.09
N LEU A 254 -1.61 -8.02 -7.38
CA LEU A 254 -1.74 -9.36 -6.81
C LEU A 254 -1.96 -10.40 -7.93
N PRO A 255 -1.60 -11.69 -7.71
CA PRO A 255 -1.71 -12.73 -8.72
C PRO A 255 -3.11 -12.86 -9.32
N GLU A 256 -4.18 -12.68 -8.55
CA GLU A 256 -5.55 -12.72 -9.03
C GLU A 256 -5.98 -11.48 -9.82
N GLY A 257 -5.26 -10.35 -9.70
CA GLY A 257 -5.53 -9.11 -10.42
C GLY A 257 -5.90 -7.91 -9.54
N SER A 258 -6.20 -8.13 -8.26
CA SER A 258 -6.44 -7.09 -7.26
C SER A 258 -5.15 -6.34 -6.88
N LEU A 259 -5.23 -5.46 -5.88
CA LEU A 259 -4.10 -4.69 -5.36
C LEU A 259 -3.99 -4.84 -3.81
N PRO A 260 -2.79 -4.66 -3.23
CA PRO A 260 -2.50 -5.01 -1.84
C PRO A 260 -3.08 -4.05 -0.78
N ASP A 261 -3.14 -4.51 0.47
CA ASP A 261 -3.76 -3.79 1.59
C ASP A 261 -2.76 -3.00 2.46
N TYR A 262 -2.27 -1.85 1.96
CA TYR A 262 -1.39 -0.97 2.76
C TYR A 262 -1.99 0.42 3.05
N GLY A 263 -1.65 0.93 4.23
CA GLY A 263 -2.20 2.18 4.77
C GLY A 263 -3.70 2.10 4.98
N ASP A 264 -4.41 3.21 4.78
CA ASP A 264 -5.87 3.27 4.91
C ASP A 264 -6.62 2.56 3.77
N ASN A 265 -6.44 1.24 3.65
CA ASN A 265 -7.08 0.40 2.66
C ASN A 265 -7.79 -0.80 3.31
N ARG A 266 -8.42 -1.63 2.47
CA ARG A 266 -8.95 -2.94 2.84
C ARG A 266 -8.48 -4.00 1.84
N PRO A 267 -8.38 -5.27 2.25
CA PRO A 267 -8.07 -6.35 1.32
C PRO A 267 -9.14 -6.41 0.22
N ARG A 268 -8.70 -6.53 -1.04
CA ARG A 268 -9.59 -6.61 -2.20
C ARG A 268 -10.60 -5.47 -2.29
N ASP A 269 -10.24 -4.26 -1.84
CA ASP A 269 -11.12 -3.09 -1.99
C ASP A 269 -11.17 -2.59 -3.44
N PHE A 270 -12.37 -2.40 -3.96
CA PHE A 270 -12.64 -1.82 -5.28
C PHE A 270 -13.23 -0.40 -5.20
N GLY A 271 -13.21 0.23 -4.02
CA GLY A 271 -13.69 1.59 -3.79
C GLY A 271 -12.81 2.66 -4.45
N CYS A 272 -12.15 3.51 -3.65
CA CYS A 272 -11.35 4.61 -4.21
C CYS A 272 -10.13 4.13 -5.03
N VAL A 273 -9.67 2.90 -4.82
CA VAL A 273 -8.63 2.27 -5.65
C VAL A 273 -9.05 2.23 -7.13
N ALA A 274 -10.33 1.93 -7.41
CA ALA A 274 -10.86 1.85 -8.77
C ALA A 274 -11.01 3.22 -9.47
N LEU A 275 -10.90 4.32 -8.73
CA LEU A 275 -10.76 5.65 -9.36
C LEU A 275 -9.48 5.77 -10.18
N GLY A 276 -8.49 4.92 -9.93
CA GLY A 276 -7.28 4.83 -10.74
C GLY A 276 -7.49 4.26 -12.15
N ILE A 277 -8.58 3.53 -12.43
CA ILE A 277 -8.78 2.85 -13.73
C ILE A 277 -8.64 3.80 -14.92
N GLY A 278 -9.34 4.93 -14.90
CA GLY A 278 -9.25 5.96 -15.95
C GLY A 278 -7.83 6.49 -16.10
N PHE A 279 -7.12 6.68 -15.00
CA PHE A 279 -5.73 7.10 -15.01
C PHE A 279 -4.80 6.04 -15.65
N TYR A 280 -4.99 4.75 -15.34
CA TYR A 280 -4.18 3.67 -15.90
C TYR A 280 -4.46 3.46 -17.39
N GLU A 281 -5.73 3.43 -17.80
CA GLU A 281 -6.11 3.33 -19.21
C GLU A 281 -5.62 4.55 -20.02
N TRP A 282 -5.68 5.75 -19.42
CA TRP A 282 -5.07 6.93 -20.02
C TRP A 282 -3.56 6.80 -20.14
N CYS A 283 -2.85 6.37 -19.09
CA CYS A 283 -1.39 6.17 -19.16
C CYS A 283 -1.01 5.14 -20.22
N ALA A 284 -1.72 4.01 -20.29
CA ALA A 284 -1.53 3.00 -21.33
C ALA A 284 -1.66 3.62 -22.72
N SER A 285 -2.78 4.29 -22.98
CA SER A 285 -3.10 4.91 -24.27
C SER A 285 -2.11 6.03 -24.64
N HIS A 286 -1.74 6.86 -23.66
CA HIS A 286 -0.89 8.04 -23.83
C HIS A 286 0.58 7.69 -24.07
N PHE A 287 1.11 6.72 -23.32
CA PHE A 287 2.50 6.27 -23.43
C PHE A 287 2.67 5.08 -24.39
N ASN A 288 1.57 4.58 -24.96
CA ASN A 288 1.53 3.38 -25.81
C ASN A 288 2.17 2.16 -25.10
N ASP A 289 1.73 1.93 -23.87
CA ASP A 289 2.34 0.97 -22.93
C ASP A 289 1.41 -0.23 -22.70
N GLY A 290 1.78 -1.36 -23.31
CA GLY A 290 0.99 -2.59 -23.26
C GLY A 290 0.95 -3.26 -21.88
N GLU A 291 1.95 -3.03 -21.03
CA GLU A 291 2.00 -3.63 -19.69
C GLU A 291 1.02 -2.93 -18.75
N ILE A 292 0.96 -1.60 -18.80
CA ILE A 292 -0.07 -0.83 -18.10
C ILE A 292 -1.47 -1.21 -18.61
N ARG A 293 -1.62 -1.45 -19.92
CA ARG A 293 -2.87 -1.91 -20.52
C ARG A 293 -3.31 -3.28 -19.98
N TYR A 294 -2.38 -4.23 -19.91
CA TYR A 294 -2.63 -5.56 -19.35
C TYR A 294 -3.03 -5.46 -17.88
N PHE A 295 -2.29 -4.67 -17.09
CA PHE A 295 -2.59 -4.41 -15.69
C PHE A 295 -4.02 -3.88 -15.49
N ALA A 296 -4.40 -2.82 -16.21
CA ALA A 296 -5.73 -2.21 -16.11
C ALA A 296 -6.85 -3.19 -16.47
N SER A 297 -6.67 -3.95 -17.58
CA SER A 297 -7.63 -4.99 -17.99
C SER A 297 -7.75 -6.10 -16.95
N LYS A 298 -6.62 -6.57 -16.39
CA LYS A 298 -6.62 -7.63 -15.36
C LYS A 298 -7.32 -7.17 -14.08
N PHE A 299 -7.09 -5.94 -13.65
CA PHE A 299 -7.75 -5.38 -12.46
C PHE A 299 -9.27 -5.30 -12.65
N VAL A 300 -9.74 -4.84 -13.80
CA VAL A 300 -11.18 -4.78 -14.10
C VAL A 300 -11.79 -6.17 -14.27
N SER A 301 -11.11 -7.07 -14.98
CA SER A 301 -11.56 -8.47 -15.15
C SER A 301 -11.70 -9.17 -13.80
N TRP A 302 -10.72 -9.02 -12.92
CA TRP A 302 -10.79 -9.52 -11.54
C TRP A 302 -11.99 -8.95 -10.80
N ALA A 303 -12.16 -7.63 -10.80
CA ALA A 303 -13.26 -6.99 -10.08
C ALA A 303 -14.63 -7.44 -10.62
N ASN A 304 -14.76 -7.54 -11.94
CA ASN A 304 -16.00 -8.01 -12.58
C ASN A 304 -16.36 -9.43 -12.12
N GLU A 305 -15.38 -10.32 -11.99
CA GLU A 305 -15.58 -11.67 -11.47
C GLU A 305 -15.88 -11.67 -9.96
N TYR A 306 -15.03 -11.03 -9.16
CA TYR A 306 -15.13 -11.01 -7.70
C TYR A 306 -16.44 -10.39 -7.21
N TYR A 307 -16.85 -9.27 -7.81
CA TYR A 307 -18.11 -8.59 -7.51
C TYR A 307 -19.29 -9.07 -8.36
N LYS A 308 -19.13 -10.16 -9.13
CA LYS A 308 -20.21 -10.76 -9.94
C LYS A 308 -20.93 -9.75 -10.86
N GLY A 309 -20.17 -8.86 -11.48
CA GLY A 309 -20.69 -7.81 -12.36
C GLY A 309 -21.22 -6.56 -11.68
N ALA A 310 -21.18 -6.48 -10.34
CA ALA A 310 -21.60 -5.32 -9.54
C ALA A 310 -20.49 -4.25 -9.42
N ILE A 311 -19.85 -3.92 -10.54
CA ILE A 311 -18.79 -2.89 -10.63
C ILE A 311 -19.30 -1.56 -11.21
N ALA A 312 -20.55 -1.51 -11.66
CA ALA A 312 -21.21 -0.28 -12.08
C ALA A 312 -21.54 0.56 -10.84
N SER A 313 -20.59 1.40 -10.40
CA SER A 313 -20.75 2.30 -9.25
C SER A 313 -20.67 3.75 -9.70
N GLY A 314 -21.63 4.58 -9.25
CA GLY A 314 -21.66 6.01 -9.52
C GLY A 314 -20.34 6.71 -9.18
N TRP A 315 -19.73 6.37 -8.04
CA TRP A 315 -18.44 6.93 -7.61
C TRP A 315 -17.33 6.79 -8.67
N LEU A 316 -17.40 5.76 -9.52
CA LEU A 316 -16.36 5.43 -10.50
C LEU A 316 -16.61 6.03 -11.89
N VAL A 317 -17.74 6.71 -12.11
CA VAL A 317 -18.14 7.26 -13.41
C VAL A 317 -17.06 8.14 -14.03
N ARG A 318 -16.42 9.01 -13.24
CA ARG A 318 -15.31 9.85 -13.72
C ARG A 318 -14.14 9.02 -14.27
N SER A 319 -13.82 7.92 -13.60
CA SER A 319 -12.74 7.00 -13.97
C SER A 319 -13.10 6.27 -15.27
N TYR A 320 -14.34 5.77 -15.36
CA TYR A 320 -14.84 5.12 -16.56
C TYR A 320 -14.92 6.06 -17.77
N ALA A 321 -15.33 7.31 -17.58
CA ALA A 321 -15.38 8.29 -18.65
C ALA A 321 -13.98 8.59 -19.22
N VAL A 322 -12.98 8.79 -18.35
CA VAL A 322 -11.59 8.97 -18.78
C VAL A 322 -11.05 7.73 -19.49
N ALA A 323 -11.36 6.52 -18.98
CA ALA A 323 -10.96 5.27 -19.64
C ALA A 323 -11.58 5.13 -21.04
N ALA A 324 -12.88 5.42 -21.18
CA ALA A 324 -13.57 5.38 -22.46
C ALA A 324 -12.96 6.38 -23.46
N ASP A 325 -12.76 7.64 -23.04
CA ASP A 325 -12.13 8.67 -23.89
C ASP A 325 -10.71 8.28 -24.31
N ALA A 326 -9.90 7.71 -23.41
CA ALA A 326 -8.54 7.27 -23.72
C ALA A 326 -8.51 6.15 -24.77
N LEU A 327 -9.35 5.13 -24.61
CA LEU A 327 -9.41 3.99 -25.53
C LEU A 327 -10.05 4.35 -26.88
N LEU A 328 -10.93 5.36 -26.93
CA LEU A 328 -11.41 5.92 -28.20
C LEU A 328 -10.30 6.65 -28.96
N GLN A 329 -9.34 7.24 -28.25
CA GLN A 329 -8.19 7.92 -28.87
C GLN A 329 -7.12 6.93 -29.34
N ASN A 330 -6.75 5.96 -28.50
CA ASN A 330 -5.72 4.97 -28.82
C ASN A 330 -5.90 3.68 -27.98
N ASP A 331 -6.49 2.64 -28.56
CA ASP A 331 -6.59 1.32 -27.90
C ASP A 331 -5.30 0.52 -28.12
N VAL A 332 -4.49 0.47 -27.06
CA VAL A 332 -3.19 -0.22 -27.03
C VAL A 332 -3.40 -1.72 -26.85
N GLN A 333 -2.57 -2.54 -27.49
CA GLN A 333 -2.61 -3.99 -27.30
C GLN A 333 -1.99 -4.37 -25.95
N PRO A 334 -2.65 -5.22 -25.14
CA PRO A 334 -2.11 -5.66 -23.86
C PRO A 334 -0.86 -6.51 -24.06
N GLN A 335 0.14 -6.28 -23.20
CA GLN A 335 1.37 -7.06 -23.08
C GLN A 335 1.47 -7.54 -21.64
N LYS A 336 1.59 -8.85 -21.44
CA LYS A 336 1.84 -9.39 -20.10
C LYS A 336 3.20 -8.90 -19.61
N PRO A 337 3.28 -8.28 -18.42
CA PRO A 337 4.56 -7.88 -17.86
C PRO A 337 5.41 -9.11 -17.56
N ASP A 338 6.73 -8.96 -17.68
CA ASP A 338 7.72 -9.96 -17.31
C ASP A 338 8.24 -9.79 -15.87
N TYR A 339 7.62 -8.91 -15.08
CA TYR A 339 8.05 -8.59 -13.74
C TYR A 339 8.11 -9.83 -12.85
N ILE A 340 9.29 -10.04 -12.26
CA ILE A 340 9.56 -11.05 -11.24
C ILE A 340 9.45 -10.42 -9.85
N SER A 341 10.10 -11.01 -8.86
CA SER A 341 10.37 -10.36 -7.57
C SER A 341 11.30 -9.15 -7.73
N GLY A 342 11.20 -8.20 -6.80
CA GLY A 342 12.10 -7.07 -6.75
C GLY A 342 11.55 -5.89 -5.97
N GLU A 343 12.31 -4.81 -6.00
CA GLU A 343 11.81 -3.52 -5.55
C GLU A 343 10.68 -3.04 -6.44
N VAL A 344 9.68 -2.40 -5.84
CA VAL A 344 8.64 -1.71 -6.58
C VAL A 344 9.25 -0.42 -7.12
N ILE A 345 9.86 -0.53 -8.30
CA ILE A 345 10.66 0.49 -9.00
C ILE A 345 11.95 0.88 -8.27
N GLU A 346 11.87 1.39 -7.03
CA GLU A 346 13.00 1.93 -6.26
C GLU A 346 12.65 2.18 -4.77
N ASP A 347 13.62 2.70 -3.99
CA ASP A 347 13.57 2.79 -2.52
C ASP A 347 13.17 4.16 -1.92
N LEU A 348 12.96 5.19 -2.75
CA LEU A 348 12.58 6.55 -2.35
C LEU A 348 11.06 6.78 -2.31
N VAL A 349 10.35 6.39 -3.37
CA VAL A 349 8.91 6.62 -3.60
C VAL A 349 8.13 5.31 -3.66
N GLY A 350 8.66 4.28 -4.32
CA GLY A 350 8.06 2.96 -4.45
C GLY A 350 8.02 2.21 -3.12
N LYS A 351 9.12 2.31 -2.34
CA LYS A 351 9.17 2.05 -0.89
C LYS A 351 8.82 0.62 -0.46
N LYS A 352 8.70 -0.30 -1.42
CA LYS A 352 8.14 -1.64 -1.23
C LYS A 352 8.99 -2.67 -1.96
N MET A 353 8.97 -3.91 -1.49
CA MET A 353 9.55 -5.06 -2.17
C MET A 353 8.49 -6.13 -2.34
N VAL A 354 8.47 -6.73 -3.52
CA VAL A 354 7.56 -7.81 -3.88
C VAL A 354 8.39 -9.06 -4.13
N PHE A 355 7.98 -10.19 -3.56
CA PHE A 355 8.47 -11.52 -3.89
C PHE A 355 7.38 -12.28 -4.63
N ARG A 356 7.75 -13.01 -5.67
CA ARG A 356 6.84 -13.78 -6.53
C ARG A 356 7.43 -15.16 -6.79
N GLY A 357 6.60 -16.18 -6.63
CA GLY A 357 6.95 -17.56 -6.96
C GLY A 357 5.97 -18.18 -7.97
N SER A 358 5.92 -19.51 -7.97
CA SER A 358 4.97 -20.25 -8.80
C SER A 358 3.57 -20.27 -8.17
N ASP A 359 2.54 -20.69 -8.92
CA ASP A 359 1.17 -20.90 -8.43
C ASP A 359 0.54 -19.68 -7.70
N GLY A 360 0.95 -18.47 -8.06
CA GLY A 360 0.45 -17.25 -7.44
C GLY A 360 0.98 -17.02 -6.03
N ASP A 361 2.18 -17.50 -5.71
CA ASP A 361 2.95 -17.07 -4.56
C ASP A 361 3.36 -15.59 -4.69
N TYR A 362 3.02 -14.81 -3.67
CA TYR A 362 3.23 -13.37 -3.63
C TYR A 362 3.41 -12.89 -2.19
N LEU A 363 4.49 -12.17 -1.91
CA LEU A 363 4.72 -11.51 -0.63
C LEU A 363 5.09 -10.04 -0.81
N LEU A 364 4.43 -9.15 -0.08
CA LEU A 364 4.71 -7.71 -0.09
C LEU A 364 5.34 -7.27 1.23
N CYS A 365 6.53 -6.69 1.17
CA CYS A 365 7.19 -6.02 2.28
C CYS A 365 7.13 -4.49 2.10
N ASN A 366 6.47 -3.78 3.02
CA ASN A 366 6.47 -2.32 3.08
C ASN A 366 7.55 -1.87 4.06
N TYR A 367 8.74 -1.51 3.55
CA TYR A 367 9.91 -1.33 4.42
C TYR A 367 10.26 0.12 4.71
N ARG A 368 9.75 1.09 3.93
CA ARG A 368 10.19 2.47 4.04
C ARG A 368 9.31 3.30 4.98
N ASP A 369 9.95 4.16 5.75
CA ASP A 369 9.30 5.26 6.47
C ASP A 369 8.77 6.36 5.54
N GLU A 370 8.12 7.35 6.15
CA GLU A 370 7.60 8.54 5.47
C GLU A 370 8.69 9.31 4.69
N GLY A 371 9.94 9.29 5.15
CA GLY A 371 11.04 10.06 4.57
C GLY A 371 10.91 11.58 4.79
N ASN A 372 11.81 12.33 4.16
CA ASN A 372 11.97 13.77 4.38
C ASN A 372 11.20 14.68 3.40
N TYR A 373 10.36 14.11 2.52
CA TYR A 373 9.64 14.87 1.50
C TYR A 373 8.32 15.47 2.03
N ALA A 374 7.79 16.53 1.41
CA ALA A 374 6.48 17.10 1.74
C ALA A 374 6.27 17.50 3.23
N LEU A 375 7.34 17.88 3.95
CA LEU A 375 7.26 18.22 5.39
C LEU A 375 6.23 19.30 5.69
N THR A 376 6.28 20.42 4.96
CA THR A 376 5.31 21.51 5.15
C THR A 376 3.89 21.01 4.86
N ALA A 377 3.67 20.31 3.74
CA ALA A 377 2.41 19.63 3.36
C ALA A 377 1.79 18.87 4.55
N ARG A 378 2.60 18.00 5.17
CA ARG A 378 2.22 17.19 6.33
C ARG A 378 1.90 18.04 7.57
N GLN A 379 2.68 19.09 7.84
CA GLN A 379 2.43 20.00 8.97
C GLN A 379 1.07 20.70 8.90
N ASN A 380 0.55 21.03 7.72
CA ASN A 380 -0.83 21.56 7.61
C ASN A 380 -1.89 20.52 7.89
N MET A 381 -1.70 19.27 7.46
CA MET A 381 -2.65 18.20 7.76
C MET A 381 -2.76 17.95 9.27
N TYR A 382 -1.67 18.07 10.03
CA TYR A 382 -1.73 18.05 11.51
C TYR A 382 -2.63 19.14 12.10
N CYS A 383 -2.85 20.26 11.40
CA CYS A 383 -3.74 21.33 11.84
C CYS A 383 -5.20 21.14 11.40
N THR A 384 -5.49 20.18 10.53
CA THR A 384 -6.83 20.01 9.93
C THR A 384 -7.44 18.64 10.14
N ILE A 385 -6.65 17.63 10.57
CA ILE A 385 -7.10 16.27 10.83
C ILE A 385 -6.63 15.81 12.22
N PRO A 386 -7.55 15.37 13.11
CA PRO A 386 -7.18 14.70 14.36
C PRO A 386 -6.77 13.26 14.06
N ALA A 387 -5.47 13.04 13.89
CA ALA A 387 -4.90 11.74 13.50
C ALA A 387 -3.71 11.35 14.42
N PRO A 388 -3.93 11.15 15.73
CA PRO A 388 -2.83 10.83 16.65
C PRO A 388 -2.20 9.45 16.37
N ALA A 389 -3.01 8.51 15.88
CA ALA A 389 -2.61 7.14 15.62
C ALA A 389 -2.23 6.84 14.16
N GLU A 390 -2.26 7.84 13.29
CA GLU A 390 -1.97 7.71 11.86
C GLU A 390 -0.75 8.55 11.52
N LYS A 391 0.02 8.13 10.52
CA LYS A 391 0.79 9.11 9.77
C LYS A 391 -0.25 10.01 9.10
N VAL A 392 -0.27 11.31 9.35
CA VAL A 392 -1.35 12.24 8.90
C VAL A 392 -1.67 12.26 7.39
N HIS A 393 -0.97 11.46 6.61
CA HIS A 393 -1.15 11.20 5.19
C HIS A 393 -1.64 9.74 4.92
N HIS A 394 -2.51 9.20 5.79
CA HIS A 394 -3.18 7.90 5.59
C HIS A 394 -2.28 6.66 5.66
N GLY A 395 -1.06 6.80 6.20
CA GLY A 395 -0.13 5.68 6.41
C GLY A 395 -0.18 5.12 7.83
N HIS A 396 0.25 3.87 7.97
CA HIS A 396 0.26 3.14 9.25
C HIS A 396 1.68 3.07 9.83
N SER A 397 1.85 2.48 11.02
CA SER A 397 3.16 2.21 11.65
C SER A 397 3.75 0.87 11.15
N ASP A 398 3.59 0.63 9.86
CA ASP A 398 3.81 -0.64 9.16
C ASP A 398 5.19 -0.72 8.49
N GLU A 399 6.12 0.17 8.85
CA GLU A 399 7.48 0.10 8.31
C GLU A 399 8.13 -1.23 8.66
N ASN A 400 8.76 -1.85 7.66
CA ASN A 400 9.39 -3.16 7.74
C ASN A 400 8.41 -4.33 7.95
N ALA A 401 7.11 -4.11 7.74
CA ALA A 401 6.10 -5.16 7.86
C ALA A 401 5.92 -5.94 6.55
N ILE A 402 5.52 -7.21 6.72
CA ILE A 402 4.93 -8.00 5.64
C ILE A 402 3.45 -7.67 5.60
N ILE A 403 3.03 -6.94 4.58
CA ILE A 403 1.65 -6.45 4.44
C ILE A 403 0.75 -7.60 4.02
N ASP A 404 1.13 -8.27 2.94
CA ASP A 404 0.37 -9.36 2.36
C ASP A 404 1.30 -10.55 2.09
N TYR A 405 0.86 -11.75 2.48
CA TYR A 405 1.37 -13.00 1.91
C TYR A 405 0.20 -13.74 1.29
N THR A 406 0.21 -13.92 -0.04
CA THR A 406 -0.84 -14.60 -0.80
C THR A 406 -0.25 -15.81 -1.51
N TYR A 407 -0.98 -16.93 -1.48
CA TYR A 407 -0.63 -18.13 -2.23
C TYR A 407 -1.88 -18.75 -2.87
N LYS A 408 -1.81 -19.12 -4.15
CA LYS A 408 -2.97 -19.60 -4.94
C LYS A 408 -4.20 -18.69 -4.84
N GLY A 409 -3.98 -17.38 -4.67
CA GLY A 409 -5.04 -16.38 -4.52
C GLY A 409 -5.70 -16.32 -3.14
N LYS A 410 -5.26 -17.11 -2.15
CA LYS A 410 -5.69 -17.02 -0.74
C LYS A 410 -4.69 -16.18 0.05
N PHE A 411 -5.17 -15.23 0.84
CA PHE A 411 -4.32 -14.48 1.77
C PHE A 411 -3.95 -15.41 2.93
N LEU A 412 -2.67 -15.53 3.24
CA LEU A 412 -2.09 -16.30 4.34
C LEU A 412 -1.68 -15.40 5.50
N LEU A 413 -1.10 -14.23 5.20
CA LEU A 413 -0.93 -13.12 6.14
C LEU A 413 -1.60 -11.87 5.54
N SER A 414 -2.11 -10.99 6.40
CA SER A 414 -2.75 -9.73 5.99
C SER A 414 -2.36 -8.58 6.91
N ASP A 415 -2.56 -7.35 6.46
CA ASP A 415 -2.41 -6.13 7.26
C ASP A 415 -3.60 -5.89 8.21
N GLY A 416 -3.46 -4.91 9.13
CA GLY A 416 -4.46 -4.53 10.14
C GLY A 416 -5.68 -3.85 9.54
N GLY A 417 -5.51 -3.25 8.37
CA GLY A 417 -6.55 -2.59 7.59
C GLY A 417 -6.95 -1.23 8.15
N TYR A 418 -7.81 -0.52 7.42
CA TYR A 418 -8.19 0.88 7.68
C TYR A 418 -8.77 1.16 9.10
N ARG A 419 -10.09 1.02 9.32
CA ARG A 419 -10.77 1.26 10.62
C ARG A 419 -12.22 0.79 10.60
N ASP A 420 -12.77 0.46 11.78
CA ASP A 420 -14.16 0.05 11.94
C ASP A 420 -15.13 1.24 11.93
N GLN A 421 -14.78 2.35 12.60
CA GLN A 421 -15.60 3.57 12.67
C GLN A 421 -14.73 4.83 12.67
N ILE A 422 -15.32 5.97 12.31
CA ILE A 422 -14.62 7.26 12.23
C ILE A 422 -14.07 7.71 13.60
N CYS A 423 -14.72 7.31 14.69
CA CYS A 423 -14.47 7.77 16.05
C CYS A 423 -13.60 6.82 16.89
N THR A 424 -13.17 5.68 16.35
CA THR A 424 -12.19 4.82 17.03
C THR A 424 -10.81 5.38 16.76
N ASP A 425 -9.97 5.56 17.78
CA ASP A 425 -8.66 6.24 17.77
C ASP A 425 -7.57 5.54 16.90
N GLY A 426 -7.88 5.20 15.65
CA GLY A 426 -6.93 4.68 14.65
C GLY A 426 -6.23 3.37 15.04
N HIS A 427 -6.81 2.55 15.93
CA HIS A 427 -6.13 1.40 16.54
C HIS A 427 -5.33 0.53 15.57
N TYR A 428 -5.90 0.13 14.43
CA TYR A 428 -5.26 -0.82 13.50
C TYR A 428 -4.02 -0.28 12.76
N ARG A 429 -3.69 0.99 12.94
CA ARG A 429 -2.50 1.66 12.39
C ARG A 429 -1.27 1.52 13.27
N ALA A 430 -1.45 1.01 14.49
CA ALA A 430 -0.39 0.83 15.45
C ALA A 430 0.52 -0.33 15.01
N ASP A 431 1.82 -0.20 15.29
CA ASP A 431 2.86 -1.14 14.86
C ASP A 431 2.54 -2.62 15.17
N PHE A 432 1.95 -2.91 16.32
CA PHE A 432 1.62 -4.27 16.77
C PHE A 432 0.42 -4.94 16.06
N TYR A 433 -0.24 -4.26 15.12
CA TYR A 433 -1.26 -4.88 14.23
C TYR A 433 -0.68 -5.36 12.89
N HIS A 434 0.60 -5.14 12.65
CA HIS A 434 1.29 -5.46 11.40
C HIS A 434 2.28 -6.62 11.60
N ASN A 435 2.56 -7.37 10.53
CA ASN A 435 3.48 -8.52 10.59
C ASN A 435 4.94 -8.05 10.64
N LYS A 436 5.40 -7.56 11.80
CA LYS A 436 6.73 -6.95 11.97
C LYS A 436 7.40 -7.31 13.29
N MET A 437 8.68 -6.98 13.38
CA MET A 437 9.44 -6.99 14.63
C MET A 437 8.98 -5.80 15.50
N ILE A 438 8.69 -6.08 16.77
CA ILE A 438 8.33 -5.05 17.76
C ILE A 438 9.38 -5.02 18.86
N VAL A 439 9.76 -3.81 19.27
CA VAL A 439 10.68 -3.57 20.38
C VAL A 439 10.02 -2.58 21.35
N ARG A 440 10.10 -2.89 22.64
CA ARG A 440 9.68 -2.05 23.77
C ARG A 440 10.71 -2.08 24.88
N ASN A 441 10.75 -0.98 25.63
CA ASN A 441 11.65 -0.82 26.76
C ASN A 441 11.05 -1.47 28.00
N GLY A 442 11.92 -2.02 28.84
CA GLY A 442 11.54 -2.71 30.06
C GLY A 442 11.30 -4.19 29.83
N ARG A 443 11.48 -4.97 30.89
CA ARG A 443 11.07 -6.37 30.92
C ARG A 443 9.58 -6.48 31.22
N MET A 444 8.95 -7.54 30.75
CA MET A 444 7.64 -7.94 31.22
C MET A 444 7.67 -8.31 32.71
N PHE A 445 6.74 -7.78 33.49
CA PHE A 445 6.53 -8.15 34.89
C PHE A 445 5.29 -9.05 35.04
N TYR A 446 5.08 -9.66 36.21
CA TYR A 446 3.91 -10.53 36.49
C TYR A 446 2.54 -9.89 36.19
N GLU A 447 2.47 -8.56 36.15
CA GLU A 447 1.26 -7.78 35.85
C GLU A 447 0.92 -7.79 34.35
N ASP A 448 1.93 -7.92 33.49
CA ASP A 448 1.78 -8.14 32.05
C ASP A 448 1.43 -9.61 31.84
N LYS A 449 0.15 -9.90 31.57
CA LYS A 449 -0.29 -11.30 31.45
C LYS A 449 0.33 -12.03 30.25
N ASN A 450 0.81 -11.30 29.24
CA ASN A 450 1.43 -11.83 28.02
C ASN A 450 2.13 -10.74 27.17
N PHE A 451 2.86 -11.17 26.13
CA PHE A 451 3.70 -10.32 25.29
C PHE A 451 2.91 -9.26 24.54
N ILE A 452 1.81 -9.66 23.88
CA ILE A 452 1.00 -8.70 23.10
C ILE A 452 0.39 -7.63 24.02
N GLN A 453 -0.02 -7.98 25.24
CA GLN A 453 -0.52 -7.00 26.20
C GLN A 453 0.55 -5.97 26.60
N HIS A 454 1.80 -6.38 26.76
CA HIS A 454 2.91 -5.49 27.10
C HIS A 454 3.24 -4.51 25.95
N ILE A 455 3.26 -4.99 24.70
CA ILE A 455 3.65 -4.15 23.56
C ILE A 455 2.56 -3.20 23.05
N ARG A 456 1.31 -3.43 23.45
CA ARG A 456 0.15 -2.60 23.07
C ARG A 456 0.37 -1.15 23.50
N ASN A 457 0.07 -0.23 22.57
CA ASN A 457 0.01 1.20 22.85
C ASN A 457 -1.36 1.76 22.44
N ILE A 458 -1.60 3.04 22.74
CA ILE A 458 -2.85 3.73 22.39
C ILE A 458 -3.00 4.05 20.89
N GLY A 459 -2.06 3.60 20.06
CA GLY A 459 -2.07 3.77 18.61
C GLY A 459 -1.15 4.86 18.09
N THR A 460 -0.58 5.71 18.94
CA THR A 460 0.26 6.86 18.51
C THR A 460 1.39 6.43 17.57
N TYR A 461 1.50 7.07 16.41
CA TYR A 461 2.58 6.79 15.46
C TYR A 461 3.96 7.02 16.11
N LEU A 462 4.79 5.98 16.07
CA LEU A 462 6.16 5.99 16.57
C LEU A 462 7.10 6.17 15.37
N LYS A 463 7.59 7.40 15.19
CA LYS A 463 8.46 7.72 14.07
C LYS A 463 9.75 6.91 14.11
N VAL A 464 10.06 6.28 12.98
CA VAL A 464 11.28 5.51 12.74
C VAL A 464 12.00 6.05 11.50
N GLU A 465 13.27 5.69 11.37
CA GLU A 465 14.02 5.84 10.12
C GLU A 465 14.26 4.44 9.56
N THR A 466 14.22 4.28 8.25
CA THR A 466 14.46 2.97 7.63
C THR A 466 15.47 3.06 6.51
N GLN A 467 15.93 1.91 6.02
CA GLN A 467 16.70 1.80 4.78
C GLN A 467 16.70 0.39 4.21
N LYS A 468 16.79 0.29 2.89
CA LYS A 468 17.18 -0.95 2.23
C LYS A 468 18.69 -1.14 2.44
N VAL A 469 19.08 -2.31 2.92
CA VAL A 469 20.49 -2.72 2.99
C VAL A 469 20.87 -3.41 1.67
N PHE A 470 20.10 -4.41 1.25
CA PHE A 470 20.23 -5.02 -0.07
C PHE A 470 18.94 -5.72 -0.52
N TYR A 471 18.84 -5.95 -1.82
CA TYR A 471 17.97 -6.94 -2.43
C TYR A 471 18.81 -7.82 -3.36
N TYR A 472 18.55 -9.11 -3.36
CA TYR A 472 19.38 -10.13 -3.99
C TYR A 472 18.53 -11.24 -4.62
N HIS A 473 18.91 -11.69 -5.82
CA HIS A 473 18.26 -12.78 -6.54
C HIS A 473 19.32 -13.69 -7.18
N SER A 474 19.26 -14.99 -6.89
CA SER A 474 20.20 -16.01 -7.38
C SER A 474 19.56 -17.39 -7.48
N GLY A 475 19.31 -17.85 -8.71
CA GLY A 475 18.75 -19.17 -8.94
C GLY A 475 17.41 -19.33 -8.22
N ASN A 476 17.32 -20.30 -7.30
CA ASN A 476 16.10 -20.59 -6.55
C ASN A 476 16.00 -19.83 -5.22
N VAL A 477 16.92 -18.90 -4.93
CA VAL A 477 16.94 -18.14 -3.68
C VAL A 477 16.93 -16.65 -3.97
N GLU A 478 16.01 -15.95 -3.31
CA GLU A 478 15.99 -14.50 -3.23
C GLU A 478 16.14 -14.06 -1.79
N ALA A 479 16.81 -12.94 -1.57
CA ALA A 479 16.96 -12.39 -0.24
C ALA A 479 16.87 -10.87 -0.25
N SER A 480 16.18 -10.30 0.71
CA SER A 480 16.29 -8.87 1.03
C SER A 480 16.77 -8.69 2.45
N ARG A 481 17.44 -7.57 2.71
CA ARG A 481 17.64 -7.05 4.06
C ARG A 481 17.27 -5.59 4.12
N THR A 482 16.45 -5.26 5.10
CA THR A 482 15.96 -3.91 5.40
C THR A 482 16.25 -3.59 6.85
N ARG A 483 16.53 -2.32 7.14
CA ARG A 483 16.85 -1.80 8.46
C ARG A 483 15.80 -0.79 8.90
N LEU A 484 15.50 -0.82 10.19
CA LEU A 484 14.70 0.16 10.91
C LEU A 484 15.50 0.63 12.14
N ASP A 485 15.67 1.94 12.25
CA ASP A 485 16.29 2.63 13.36
C ASP A 485 15.20 3.34 14.19
N ASP A 486 15.09 2.98 15.48
CA ASP A 486 14.12 3.60 16.39
C ASP A 486 14.59 4.98 16.86
N THR A 487 14.06 6.06 16.29
CA THR A 487 14.54 7.40 16.63
C THR A 487 14.12 7.91 18.03
N ARG A 488 13.20 7.24 18.74
CA ARG A 488 12.58 7.77 19.96
C ARG A 488 12.86 6.99 21.24
N HIS A 489 13.04 5.68 21.18
CA HIS A 489 13.33 4.87 22.36
C HIS A 489 14.85 4.85 22.61
N HIS A 490 15.49 3.67 22.59
CA HIS A 490 16.93 3.55 22.82
C HIS A 490 17.78 3.63 21.55
N ARG A 491 17.20 3.95 20.38
CA ARG A 491 17.91 3.95 19.09
C ARG A 491 18.42 2.58 18.68
N ASP A 492 17.64 1.56 19.01
CA ASP A 492 17.92 0.20 18.60
C ASP A 492 17.81 0.06 17.08
N VAL A 493 18.69 -0.77 16.55
CA VAL A 493 18.75 -1.08 15.12
C VAL A 493 18.13 -2.43 14.91
N GLN A 494 17.10 -2.49 14.05
CA GLN A 494 16.38 -3.69 13.72
C GLN A 494 16.59 -4.02 12.25
N ASP A 495 17.14 -5.18 11.95
CA ASP A 495 17.24 -5.65 10.58
C ASP A 495 16.32 -6.83 10.36
N ARG A 496 15.59 -6.80 9.25
CA ARG A 496 14.77 -7.89 8.75
C ARG A 496 15.40 -8.42 7.49
N THR A 497 15.73 -9.70 7.49
CA THR A 497 16.16 -10.43 6.30
C THR A 497 15.05 -11.40 5.88
N ILE A 498 14.53 -11.25 4.67
CA ILE A 498 13.54 -12.16 4.08
C ILE A 498 14.27 -13.02 3.06
N ILE A 499 14.24 -14.33 3.23
CA ILE A 499 14.74 -15.31 2.26
C ILE A 499 13.54 -16.00 1.64
N HIS A 500 13.44 -15.97 0.32
CA HIS A 500 12.41 -16.64 -0.46
C HIS A 500 13.03 -17.84 -1.19
N PHE A 501 12.48 -19.03 -0.93
CA PHE A 501 12.82 -20.27 -1.63
C PHE A 501 11.84 -20.41 -2.80
N VAL A 502 12.25 -19.89 -3.96
CA VAL A 502 11.37 -19.59 -5.11
C VAL A 502 10.64 -20.83 -5.63
N LYS A 503 11.32 -21.97 -5.67
CA LYS A 503 10.76 -23.22 -6.19
C LYS A 503 9.80 -23.86 -5.18
N GLU A 504 10.05 -23.65 -3.90
CA GLU A 504 9.32 -24.26 -2.80
C GLU A 504 8.18 -23.37 -2.29
N ASN A 505 8.03 -22.15 -2.81
CA ASN A 505 7.02 -21.15 -2.44
C ASN A 505 6.93 -20.98 -0.91
N MET A 506 8.08 -20.83 -0.25
CA MET A 506 8.16 -20.64 1.19
C MET A 506 9.21 -19.60 1.56
N TYR A 507 9.11 -19.09 2.78
CA TYR A 507 9.93 -17.98 3.25
C TYR A 507 10.59 -18.28 4.59
N ALA A 508 11.80 -17.80 4.78
CA ALA A 508 12.40 -17.60 6.10
C ALA A 508 12.51 -16.11 6.37
N VAL A 509 11.95 -15.66 7.51
CA VAL A 509 12.08 -14.28 7.98
C VAL A 509 12.97 -14.27 9.20
N ILE A 510 14.06 -13.53 9.10
CA ILE A 510 15.11 -13.44 10.11
C ILE A 510 15.14 -12.00 10.61
N ASP A 511 14.66 -11.79 11.83
CA ASP A 511 14.68 -10.50 12.49
C ASP A 511 15.87 -10.46 13.46
N THR A 512 16.67 -9.41 13.40
CA THR A 512 17.80 -9.18 14.32
C THR A 512 17.68 -7.80 14.94
N VAL A 513 17.95 -7.70 16.25
CA VAL A 513 17.94 -6.43 16.97
C VAL A 513 19.27 -6.24 17.66
N LYS A 514 19.90 -5.10 17.42
CA LYS A 514 21.10 -4.64 18.11
C LYS A 514 20.69 -3.73 19.26
N ALA A 515 20.99 -4.13 20.49
CA ALA A 515 20.80 -3.28 21.64
C ALA A 515 21.72 -2.05 21.54
N ALA A 516 21.14 -0.86 21.47
CA ALA A 516 21.92 0.38 21.39
C ALA A 516 22.45 0.83 22.75
N GLU A 517 21.81 0.38 23.83
CA GLU A 517 22.16 0.67 25.21
C GLU A 517 22.09 -0.61 26.07
N THR A 518 22.72 -0.60 27.24
CA THR A 518 22.64 -1.71 28.19
C THR A 518 21.37 -1.52 29.04
N TYR A 519 20.30 -2.28 28.77
CA TYR A 519 18.98 -2.08 29.37
C TYR A 519 18.11 -3.35 29.40
N GLU A 520 16.91 -3.26 29.98
CA GLU A 520 15.89 -4.31 29.89
C GLU A 520 15.04 -4.13 28.64
N TYR A 521 14.83 -5.20 27.88
CA TYR A 521 14.15 -5.19 26.59
C TYR A 521 13.03 -6.23 26.55
N THR A 522 11.91 -5.85 25.93
CA THR A 522 10.84 -6.78 25.53
C THR A 522 10.62 -6.65 24.03
N LEU A 523 10.84 -7.72 23.28
CA LEU A 523 10.85 -7.67 21.83
C LEU A 523 10.47 -9.01 21.18
N GLY A 524 9.93 -8.97 19.97
CA GLY A 524 9.58 -10.17 19.22
C GLY A 524 8.83 -9.89 17.91
N PRO A 525 8.92 -10.78 16.90
CA PRO A 525 8.08 -10.71 15.72
C PRO A 525 6.64 -11.11 16.04
N VAL A 526 5.68 -10.40 15.44
CA VAL A 526 4.25 -10.70 15.53
C VAL A 526 3.73 -11.10 14.15
N TRP A 527 2.89 -12.13 14.10
CA TRP A 527 2.28 -12.64 12.87
C TRP A 527 0.76 -12.69 12.99
N HIS A 528 0.07 -12.24 11.94
CA HIS A 528 -1.38 -12.09 11.84
C HIS A 528 -1.92 -12.71 10.55
N GLY A 529 -2.82 -13.69 10.70
CA GLY A 529 -3.40 -14.38 9.55
C GLY A 529 -4.64 -15.22 9.86
N GLY A 530 -5.39 -14.94 10.93
CA GLY A 530 -6.59 -15.71 11.28
C GLY A 530 -6.46 -16.45 12.61
N LYS A 531 -7.02 -17.65 12.70
CA LYS A 531 -6.97 -18.47 13.92
C LYS A 531 -5.66 -19.24 14.01
N VAL A 532 -5.13 -19.38 15.22
CA VAL A 532 -3.84 -20.01 15.47
C VAL A 532 -4.05 -21.33 16.21
N HIS A 533 -3.60 -22.42 15.59
CA HIS A 533 -3.60 -23.75 16.20
C HIS A 533 -2.17 -24.17 16.53
N LYS A 534 -1.88 -24.39 17.80
CA LYS A 534 -0.58 -24.91 18.24
C LYS A 534 -0.44 -26.38 17.81
N THR A 535 0.53 -26.69 16.95
CA THR A 535 0.82 -28.05 16.46
C THR A 535 2.07 -28.65 17.10
N GLY A 536 2.94 -27.81 17.67
CA GLY A 536 4.11 -28.20 18.45
C GLY A 536 4.52 -27.08 19.41
N GLU A 537 5.67 -27.21 20.08
CA GLU A 537 6.12 -26.21 21.06
C GLU A 537 6.33 -24.82 20.43
N THR A 538 7.02 -24.79 19.29
CA THR A 538 7.34 -23.61 18.48
C THR A 538 6.72 -23.66 17.08
N ASP A 539 5.66 -24.43 16.91
CA ASP A 539 5.06 -24.75 15.61
C ASP A 539 3.55 -24.52 15.65
N PHE A 540 3.06 -23.75 14.68
CA PHE A 540 1.70 -23.25 14.65
C PHE A 540 1.11 -23.31 13.24
N LEU A 541 -0.17 -23.64 13.16
CA LEU A 541 -0.96 -23.54 11.93
C LEU A 541 -1.89 -22.34 12.02
N VAL A 542 -1.74 -21.42 11.07
CA VAL A 542 -2.56 -20.23 10.91
C VAL A 542 -3.63 -20.51 9.86
N VAL A 543 -4.89 -20.44 10.28
CA VAL A 543 -6.08 -20.80 9.50
C VAL A 543 -6.93 -19.57 9.26
N GLN A 544 -7.11 -19.24 7.99
CA GLN A 544 -7.85 -18.05 7.59
C GLN A 544 -9.35 -18.29 7.66
N THR A 545 -10.04 -17.45 8.42
CA THR A 545 -11.49 -17.58 8.67
C THR A 545 -12.31 -16.45 8.07
N ALA A 546 -11.69 -15.42 7.50
CA ALA A 546 -12.38 -14.27 6.94
C ALA A 546 -12.75 -14.52 5.48
N ASP A 547 -14.01 -14.30 5.09
CA ASP A 547 -14.46 -14.46 3.71
C ASP A 547 -13.67 -13.59 2.73
N ILE A 548 -13.37 -12.35 3.11
CA ILE A 548 -12.63 -11.39 2.28
C ILE A 548 -11.20 -11.84 1.95
N LEU A 549 -10.63 -12.73 2.77
CA LEU A 549 -9.27 -13.27 2.64
C LEU A 549 -9.22 -14.66 1.98
N GLN A 550 -10.37 -15.31 1.75
CA GLN A 550 -10.41 -16.65 1.15
C GLN A 550 -9.97 -16.65 -0.31
N GLY A 551 -9.33 -17.73 -0.76
CA GLY A 551 -8.98 -17.92 -2.16
C GLY A 551 -10.12 -18.50 -3.00
N PRO A 552 -9.86 -18.82 -4.27
CA PRO A 552 -10.80 -19.55 -5.14
C PRO A 552 -11.08 -20.96 -4.60
N SER A 553 -12.12 -21.61 -5.12
CA SER A 553 -12.45 -22.99 -4.78
C SER A 553 -11.26 -23.93 -4.99
N GLY A 554 -11.07 -24.88 -4.08
CA GLY A 554 -9.90 -25.75 -4.03
C GLY A 554 -8.75 -25.20 -3.17
N THR A 555 -8.95 -24.09 -2.44
CA THR A 555 -8.00 -23.53 -1.46
C THR A 555 -8.53 -23.54 -0.03
N GLU A 556 -9.64 -24.24 0.23
CA GLU A 556 -10.32 -24.29 1.53
C GLU A 556 -9.37 -24.80 2.62
N ASP A 557 -8.64 -25.88 2.33
CA ASP A 557 -7.68 -26.50 3.24
C ASP A 557 -6.28 -25.88 3.20
N LEU A 558 -6.05 -24.86 2.37
CA LEU A 558 -4.77 -24.16 2.30
C LEU A 558 -4.59 -23.25 3.52
N ASN A 559 -3.54 -23.50 4.29
CA ASN A 559 -3.21 -22.80 5.52
C ASN A 559 -1.73 -22.39 5.53
N LEU A 560 -1.34 -21.59 6.52
CA LEU A 560 0.04 -21.19 6.71
C LEU A 560 0.61 -21.85 7.95
N ARG A 561 1.69 -22.61 7.81
CA ARG A 561 2.47 -23.05 8.95
C ARG A 561 3.52 -22.00 9.30
N VAL A 562 3.49 -21.57 10.56
CA VAL A 562 4.42 -20.62 11.17
C VAL A 562 5.28 -21.39 12.17
N GLY A 563 6.53 -21.65 11.78
CA GLY A 563 7.49 -22.39 12.61
C GLY A 563 8.61 -21.49 13.11
N PHE A 564 8.74 -21.36 14.43
CA PHE A 564 9.91 -20.69 15.02
C PHE A 564 11.05 -21.67 15.23
N VAL A 565 12.23 -21.31 14.73
CA VAL A 565 13.43 -22.17 14.77
C VAL A 565 14.07 -22.18 16.17
N ARG A 566 14.04 -21.05 16.89
CA ARG A 566 14.57 -20.94 18.26
C ARG A 566 13.63 -21.63 19.24
N LYS A 567 14.06 -22.73 19.87
CA LYS A 567 13.23 -23.49 20.83
C LYS A 567 13.37 -23.02 22.27
N ASP A 568 14.38 -22.21 22.53
CA ASP A 568 14.72 -21.66 23.84
C ASP A 568 13.94 -20.38 24.18
N LEU A 569 13.22 -19.80 23.21
CA LEU A 569 12.45 -18.58 23.39
C LEU A 569 10.95 -18.87 23.56
N PRO A 570 10.27 -18.15 24.47
CA PRO A 570 8.84 -18.32 24.69
C PRO A 570 8.00 -17.84 23.50
N THR A 571 6.79 -18.41 23.39
CA THR A 571 5.79 -18.06 22.37
C THR A 571 4.51 -17.55 23.02
N ASP A 572 3.80 -16.66 22.34
CA ASP A 572 2.51 -16.13 22.77
C ASP A 572 1.47 -16.21 21.64
N VAL A 573 0.22 -16.50 22.01
CA VAL A 573 -0.93 -16.49 21.09
C VAL A 573 -2.04 -15.68 21.73
N GLN A 574 -2.48 -14.61 21.06
CA GLN A 574 -3.45 -13.67 21.60
C GLN A 574 -4.52 -13.30 20.60
N LYS A 575 -5.76 -13.22 21.08
CA LYS A 575 -6.87 -12.67 20.31
C LYS A 575 -6.63 -11.22 19.97
N MET A 576 -6.87 -10.89 18.71
CA MET A 576 -6.73 -9.57 18.12
C MET A 576 -8.00 -9.21 17.38
N ARG A 577 -8.45 -7.97 17.57
CA ARG A 577 -9.51 -7.39 16.74
C ARG A 577 -8.83 -6.63 15.61
N ARG A 578 -9.25 -6.86 14.36
CA ARG A 578 -8.73 -6.19 13.15
C ARG A 578 -9.89 -5.90 12.20
N LEU A 579 -9.68 -5.04 11.21
CA LEU A 579 -10.76 -4.56 10.36
C LEU A 579 -11.49 -5.69 9.63
N GLY A 580 -12.79 -5.84 9.90
CA GLY A 580 -13.66 -6.76 9.15
C GLY A 580 -13.35 -8.24 9.39
N ILE A 581 -12.57 -8.57 10.42
CA ILE A 581 -12.25 -9.96 10.76
C ILE A 581 -12.37 -10.19 12.27
N ASP A 582 -13.49 -10.78 12.66
CA ASP A 582 -13.75 -11.19 14.04
C ASP A 582 -12.95 -12.45 14.41
N ASP A 583 -12.60 -12.59 15.69
CA ASP A 583 -11.91 -13.77 16.25
C ASP A 583 -10.54 -14.12 15.61
N GLN A 584 -9.79 -13.13 15.09
CA GLN A 584 -8.39 -13.36 14.73
C GLN A 584 -7.50 -13.54 15.96
N GLU A 585 -6.42 -14.27 15.76
CA GLU A 585 -5.34 -14.45 16.71
C GLU A 585 -4.03 -13.99 16.07
N SER A 586 -3.14 -13.50 16.92
CA SER A 586 -1.74 -13.26 16.60
C SER A 586 -0.90 -14.37 17.21
N VAL A 587 0.20 -14.70 16.57
CA VAL A 587 1.23 -15.58 17.12
C VAL A 587 2.57 -14.85 17.12
N ALA A 588 3.30 -14.97 18.23
CA ALA A 588 4.60 -14.33 18.40
C ALA A 588 5.59 -15.28 19.09
N GLN A 589 6.86 -15.09 18.81
CA GLN A 589 7.97 -15.54 19.65
C GLN A 589 8.64 -14.29 20.21
N TYR A 590 9.04 -14.31 21.48
CA TYR A 590 9.53 -13.10 22.11
C TYR A 590 10.69 -13.35 23.06
N PHE A 591 11.37 -12.26 23.40
CA PHE A 591 12.39 -12.17 24.43
C PHE A 591 12.04 -11.03 25.37
N SER A 592 12.24 -11.23 26.67
CA SER A 592 11.96 -10.24 27.71
C SER A 592 13.01 -10.34 28.82
N GLU A 593 14.17 -9.73 28.62
CA GLU A 593 15.28 -9.77 29.57
C GLU A 593 16.27 -8.62 29.37
N TYR A 594 17.40 -8.67 30.07
CA TYR A 594 18.46 -7.66 30.01
C TYR A 594 19.40 -7.91 28.82
N LEU A 595 19.73 -6.88 28.05
CA LEU A 595 20.75 -6.93 26.99
C LEU A 595 21.87 -5.93 27.26
N VAL A 596 23.09 -6.30 26.85
CA VAL A 596 24.25 -5.40 26.91
C VAL A 596 24.36 -4.59 25.61
N GLN A 597 24.80 -3.34 25.71
CA GLN A 597 25.07 -2.51 24.55
C GLN A 597 25.91 -3.24 23.48
N GLY A 598 25.40 -3.27 22.25
CA GLY A 598 26.03 -3.89 21.09
C GLY A 598 25.83 -5.40 20.99
N GLU A 599 25.12 -6.01 21.94
CA GLU A 599 24.62 -7.38 21.86
C GLU A 599 23.51 -7.48 20.82
N TYR A 600 23.44 -8.64 20.16
CA TYR A 600 22.42 -8.95 19.17
C TYR A 600 21.49 -10.04 19.70
N ILE A 601 20.19 -9.86 19.48
CA ILE A 601 19.20 -10.93 19.56
C ILE A 601 18.61 -11.17 18.18
N HIS A 602 18.18 -12.41 17.93
CA HIS A 602 17.67 -12.82 16.63
C HIS A 602 16.49 -13.79 16.75
N PHE A 603 15.63 -13.76 15.73
CA PHE A 603 14.49 -14.62 15.55
C PHE A 603 14.54 -15.19 14.13
N VAL A 604 14.11 -16.43 13.96
CA VAL A 604 13.96 -17.04 12.64
C VAL A 604 12.60 -17.71 12.58
N THR A 605 11.75 -17.22 11.68
CA THR A 605 10.42 -17.75 11.42
C THR A 605 10.36 -18.33 10.01
N LEU A 606 9.93 -19.58 9.89
CA LEU A 606 9.57 -20.20 8.62
C LEU A 606 8.08 -19.99 8.34
N LEU A 607 7.77 -19.48 7.16
CA LEU A 607 6.41 -19.28 6.64
C LEU A 607 6.23 -20.27 5.49
N MET A 608 5.47 -21.35 5.73
CA MET A 608 5.31 -22.46 4.79
C MET A 608 3.83 -22.71 4.51
N PRO A 609 3.36 -22.52 3.26
CA PRO A 609 2.03 -22.97 2.86
C PRO A 609 1.85 -24.47 3.11
N GLU A 610 0.67 -24.86 3.58
CA GLU A 610 0.32 -26.25 3.86
C GLU A 610 -1.13 -26.50 3.42
N GLN A 611 -1.35 -27.40 2.47
CA GLN A 611 -2.69 -27.75 2.00
C GLN A 611 -2.98 -29.25 2.10
N THR A 612 -1.98 -30.08 1.81
CA THR A 612 -2.11 -31.55 1.75
C THR A 612 -1.40 -32.24 2.91
N ALA A 613 -1.65 -33.54 3.08
CA ALA A 613 -0.94 -34.33 4.08
C ALA A 613 0.56 -34.47 3.74
N GLU A 614 0.89 -34.48 2.45
CA GLU A 614 2.25 -34.45 1.93
C GLU A 614 2.95 -33.14 2.28
N ASP A 615 2.30 -31.99 2.08
CA ASP A 615 2.85 -30.68 2.48
C ASP A 615 3.14 -30.66 3.97
N LYS A 616 2.22 -31.18 4.78
CA LYS A 616 2.39 -31.26 6.23
C LYS A 616 3.58 -32.11 6.66
N ALA A 617 3.74 -33.29 6.05
CA ALA A 617 4.88 -34.15 6.32
C ALA A 617 6.19 -33.46 5.91
N ARG A 618 6.23 -32.86 4.72
CA ARG A 618 7.37 -32.12 4.19
C ARG A 618 7.76 -30.94 5.09
N ASN A 619 6.82 -30.07 5.44
CA ASN A 619 7.04 -28.90 6.29
C ASN A 619 7.51 -29.31 7.70
N SER A 620 7.09 -30.47 8.20
CA SER A 620 7.57 -30.99 9.49
C SER A 620 9.05 -31.39 9.43
N THR A 621 9.47 -32.03 8.34
CA THR A 621 10.89 -32.36 8.12
C THR A 621 11.74 -31.10 7.98
N ILE A 622 11.27 -30.13 7.19
CA ILE A 622 11.95 -28.84 7.00
C ILE A 622 12.15 -28.15 8.35
N LEU A 623 11.09 -27.97 9.14
CA LEU A 623 11.18 -27.31 10.44
C LEU A 623 12.08 -28.08 11.43
N ALA A 624 12.07 -29.41 11.39
CA ALA A 624 12.93 -30.23 12.24
C ALA A 624 14.42 -30.12 11.89
N SER A 625 14.74 -29.90 10.61
CA SER A 625 16.11 -29.69 10.13
C SER A 625 16.65 -28.28 10.38
N ALA A 626 15.74 -27.31 10.55
CA ALA A 626 16.09 -25.91 10.68
C ALA A 626 16.83 -25.63 11.99
N SER A 627 17.92 -24.86 11.91
CA SER A 627 18.69 -24.41 13.07
C SER A 627 19.32 -23.04 12.84
N CYS A 628 19.53 -22.29 13.91
CA CYS A 628 20.27 -21.03 13.83
C CYS A 628 21.19 -20.85 15.03
N GLN A 629 22.33 -20.19 14.81
CA GLN A 629 23.29 -19.90 15.86
C GLN A 629 24.11 -18.66 15.52
N GLN A 630 24.48 -17.91 16.55
CA GLN A 630 25.43 -16.82 16.39
C GLN A 630 26.87 -17.35 16.28
N VAL A 631 27.62 -16.77 15.36
CA VAL A 631 29.03 -17.09 15.09
C VAL A 631 29.87 -15.82 15.13
N ALA A 632 31.20 -15.96 14.98
CA ALA A 632 32.15 -14.84 14.98
C ALA A 632 32.01 -13.91 16.20
N GLY A 633 31.84 -14.48 17.39
CA GLY A 633 31.68 -13.71 18.63
C GLY A 633 30.40 -12.88 18.69
N GLY A 634 29.30 -13.37 18.08
CA GLY A 634 28.01 -12.67 18.08
C GLY A 634 27.88 -11.59 17.02
N LYS A 635 28.75 -11.56 16.01
CA LYS A 635 28.73 -10.56 14.92
C LYS A 635 28.11 -11.08 13.62
N ALA A 636 27.91 -12.38 13.51
CA ALA A 636 27.26 -13.01 12.38
C ALA A 636 26.29 -14.11 12.85
N LEU A 637 25.36 -14.47 11.97
CA LEU A 637 24.36 -15.50 12.19
C LEU A 637 24.51 -16.58 11.11
N GLU A 638 24.52 -17.83 11.56
CA GLU A 638 24.36 -19.01 10.70
C GLU A 638 22.89 -19.47 10.79
N PHE A 639 22.26 -19.70 9.65
CA PHE A 639 20.96 -20.35 9.55
C PHE A 639 21.08 -21.55 8.60
N ASN A 640 20.74 -22.74 9.08
CA ASN A 640 20.74 -23.96 8.26
C ASN A 640 19.32 -24.50 8.14
N VAL A 641 18.99 -25.07 6.98
CA VAL A 641 17.72 -25.78 6.74
C VAL A 641 17.91 -26.80 5.62
N GLU A 642 17.28 -27.96 5.73
CA GLU A 642 17.22 -28.96 4.67
C GLU A 642 15.84 -28.95 4.02
N ILE A 643 15.82 -28.83 2.69
CA ILE A 643 14.59 -28.75 1.91
C ILE A 643 14.72 -29.69 0.71
N ASP A 644 13.84 -30.68 0.64
CA ASP A 644 13.76 -31.65 -0.46
C ASP A 644 15.11 -32.29 -0.86
N GLY A 645 15.95 -32.59 0.14
CA GLY A 645 17.27 -33.22 -0.03
C GLY A 645 18.41 -32.25 -0.34
N VAL A 646 18.15 -30.95 -0.34
CA VAL A 646 19.18 -29.89 -0.46
C VAL A 646 19.41 -29.27 0.91
N HIS A 647 20.66 -29.28 1.36
CA HIS A 647 21.08 -28.62 2.60
C HIS A 647 21.47 -27.18 2.30
N TYR A 648 20.74 -26.22 2.87
CA TYR A 648 21.05 -24.81 2.75
C TYR A 648 21.77 -24.31 4.01
N THR A 649 22.90 -23.65 3.82
CA THR A 649 23.58 -22.86 4.86
C THR A 649 23.57 -21.40 4.45
N PHE A 650 23.00 -20.55 5.30
CA PHE A 650 23.00 -19.10 5.16
C PHE A 650 23.94 -18.48 6.18
N GLY A 651 24.90 -17.69 5.70
CA GLY A 651 25.80 -16.90 6.53
C GLY A 651 25.51 -15.42 6.35
N MET A 652 25.22 -14.71 7.45
CA MET A 652 24.94 -13.27 7.39
C MET A 652 25.62 -12.50 8.52
N LYS A 653 26.32 -11.43 8.17
CA LYS A 653 26.87 -10.50 9.17
C LYS A 653 25.75 -9.66 9.73
N MET A 654 25.57 -9.65 11.04
CA MET A 654 24.63 -8.74 11.68
C MET A 654 25.23 -7.32 11.79
N ASP A 655 26.56 -7.21 11.86
CA ASP A 655 27.29 -5.95 11.81
C ASP A 655 27.96 -5.75 10.45
N GLU A 656 27.44 -4.81 9.63
CA GLU A 656 27.99 -4.48 8.30
C GLU A 656 29.42 -3.96 8.34
N THR A 657 29.84 -3.39 9.47
CA THR A 657 31.18 -2.85 9.65
C THR A 657 32.20 -3.91 10.03
N TYR A 658 31.75 -5.15 10.26
CA TYR A 658 32.61 -6.26 10.63
C TYR A 658 33.58 -6.61 9.49
N GLY A 659 34.85 -6.27 9.71
CA GLY A 659 35.94 -6.41 8.73
C GLY A 659 36.59 -5.09 8.32
N PHE A 660 36.05 -3.94 8.72
CA PHE A 660 36.70 -2.65 8.52
C PHE A 660 37.89 -2.45 9.47
N THR A 661 39.02 -1.99 8.93
CA THR A 661 40.32 -1.92 9.62
C THR A 661 40.87 -0.50 9.82
N ASP A 662 40.52 0.48 8.99
CA ASP A 662 40.94 1.90 9.16
C ASP A 662 39.76 2.86 8.98
N TYR A 663 39.29 3.47 10.07
CA TYR A 663 38.20 4.45 10.05
C TYR A 663 38.69 5.91 9.96
N LYS A 664 40.01 6.17 10.04
CA LYS A 664 40.56 7.52 10.20
C LYS A 664 40.79 8.24 8.88
N HIS A 665 41.19 7.54 7.83
CA HIS A 665 41.52 8.15 6.54
C HIS A 665 40.53 7.72 5.44
N ARG A 666 40.38 6.40 5.29
CA ARG A 666 39.46 5.74 4.37
C ARG A 666 39.17 4.34 4.93
N PRO A 667 37.90 3.94 5.08
CA PRO A 667 37.52 2.56 5.39
C PRO A 667 38.23 1.57 4.46
N THR A 668 39.12 0.78 5.01
CA THR A 668 39.65 -0.43 4.36
C THR A 668 39.08 -1.67 4.98
N TYR A 669 39.05 -2.71 4.17
CA TYR A 669 38.45 -3.98 4.50
C TYR A 669 39.46 -5.10 4.26
N SER A 670 39.49 -6.10 5.14
CA SER A 670 40.29 -7.31 4.94
C SER A 670 39.50 -8.56 5.29
N PHE A 671 39.70 -9.62 4.49
CA PHE A 671 39.12 -10.93 4.75
C PHE A 671 39.42 -11.42 6.17
N ASP A 672 40.67 -11.32 6.64
CA ASP A 672 41.03 -11.84 7.97
C ASP A 672 40.35 -11.10 9.12
N ALA A 673 40.07 -9.81 8.98
CA ALA A 673 39.34 -9.05 9.99
C ALA A 673 37.83 -9.31 9.95
N GLY A 674 37.29 -9.70 8.79
CA GLY A 674 35.85 -9.79 8.54
C GLY A 674 35.31 -11.21 8.33
N LYS A 675 36.14 -12.24 8.28
CA LYS A 675 35.70 -13.61 8.01
C LYS A 675 34.91 -14.20 9.17
N ALA A 676 33.85 -14.93 8.82
CA ALA A 676 33.09 -15.79 9.72
C ALA A 676 33.05 -17.20 9.13
N SER A 677 33.04 -18.20 10.01
CA SER A 677 32.91 -19.60 9.64
C SER A 677 31.48 -20.07 9.89
N TYR A 678 30.91 -20.72 8.88
CA TYR A 678 29.57 -21.28 8.85
C TYR A 678 29.70 -22.77 8.52
N GLY A 679 29.96 -23.58 9.55
CA GLY A 679 30.38 -24.97 9.41
C GLY A 679 31.64 -25.11 8.56
N LYS A 680 31.50 -25.72 7.39
CA LYS A 680 32.58 -25.98 6.42
C LYS A 680 32.89 -24.82 5.47
N PHE A 681 32.07 -23.77 5.50
CA PHE A 681 32.24 -22.58 4.70
C PHE A 681 32.90 -21.48 5.55
N THR A 682 33.82 -20.72 4.98
CA THR A 682 34.34 -19.50 5.60
C THR A 682 34.32 -18.38 4.59
N THR A 683 33.64 -17.30 4.93
CA THR A 683 33.49 -16.16 4.04
C THR A 683 33.40 -14.88 4.86
N ASP A 684 33.68 -13.79 4.19
CA ASP A 684 33.60 -12.44 4.72
C ASP A 684 32.42 -11.66 4.10
N ALA A 685 31.59 -12.35 3.31
CA ALA A 685 30.39 -11.79 2.71
C ALA A 685 29.46 -11.17 3.78
N LEU A 686 28.74 -10.11 3.38
CA LEU A 686 27.66 -9.56 4.19
C LEU A 686 26.51 -10.57 4.30
N PHE A 687 26.20 -11.24 3.20
CA PHE A 687 25.22 -12.31 3.10
C PHE A 687 25.74 -13.36 2.11
N ALA A 688 25.62 -14.63 2.44
CA ALA A 688 25.92 -15.72 1.53
C ALA A 688 24.95 -16.88 1.78
N PHE A 689 24.66 -17.64 0.72
CA PHE A 689 24.02 -18.93 0.85
C PHE A 689 24.84 -20.00 0.13
N PHE A 690 24.74 -21.22 0.63
CA PHE A 690 25.32 -22.42 0.07
C PHE A 690 24.23 -23.48 0.00
N ALA A 691 23.88 -23.92 -1.21
CA ALA A 691 22.89 -24.95 -1.48
C ALA A 691 23.62 -26.23 -1.88
N GLU A 692 23.58 -27.22 -1.01
CA GLU A 692 24.36 -28.44 -1.13
C GLU A 692 23.47 -29.66 -1.38
N ASP A 693 23.70 -30.36 -2.49
CA ASP A 693 23.08 -31.66 -2.79
C ASP A 693 24.13 -32.78 -2.83
N GLU A 694 23.78 -33.99 -3.29
CA GLU A 694 24.73 -35.11 -3.36
C GLU A 694 25.93 -34.89 -4.31
N LYS A 695 25.83 -33.97 -5.27
CA LYS A 695 26.76 -33.82 -6.40
C LYS A 695 27.59 -32.54 -6.33
N CYS A 696 26.97 -31.44 -5.92
CA CYS A 696 27.60 -30.13 -5.94
C CYS A 696 27.14 -29.23 -4.80
N ILE A 697 27.78 -28.08 -4.72
CA ILE A 697 27.40 -26.96 -3.86
C ILE A 697 27.27 -25.75 -4.77
N ASP A 698 26.05 -25.28 -4.98
CA ASP A 698 25.80 -23.99 -5.63
C ASP A 698 25.82 -22.92 -4.54
N TYR A 699 26.56 -21.84 -4.75
CA TYR A 699 26.63 -20.79 -3.75
C TYR A 699 26.63 -19.40 -4.37
N ALA A 700 26.17 -18.47 -3.54
CA ALA A 700 26.17 -17.07 -3.89
C ALA A 700 26.54 -16.24 -2.66
N ALA A 701 27.28 -15.15 -2.90
CA ALA A 701 27.79 -14.30 -1.83
C ALA A 701 27.73 -12.82 -2.26
N TRP A 702 27.26 -11.98 -1.33
CA TRP A 702 27.06 -10.55 -1.49
C TRP A 702 28.06 -9.75 -0.66
N MET A 703 28.62 -8.68 -1.23
CA MET A 703 29.67 -7.85 -0.63
C MET A 703 30.82 -8.72 -0.08
N VAL A 704 31.40 -9.53 -0.96
CA VAL A 704 32.32 -10.62 -0.64
C VAL A 704 33.71 -10.37 -1.20
N SER A 705 34.75 -10.70 -0.42
CA SER A 705 36.12 -10.69 -0.93
C SER A 705 36.71 -12.09 -1.06
N ARG A 706 36.22 -13.09 -0.32
CA ARG A 706 36.71 -14.47 -0.42
C ARG A 706 35.71 -15.49 0.16
N VAL A 707 35.65 -16.65 -0.49
CA VAL A 707 34.89 -17.82 -0.06
C VAL A 707 35.81 -19.03 -0.01
N ASP A 708 35.89 -19.65 1.16
CA ASP A 708 36.59 -20.90 1.40
C ASP A 708 35.60 -22.04 1.68
N TYR A 709 35.90 -23.22 1.16
CA TYR A 709 35.20 -24.48 1.38
C TYR A 709 36.20 -25.53 1.87
N ASP A 710 35.98 -26.11 3.06
CA ASP A 710 36.88 -27.10 3.69
C ASP A 710 38.35 -26.65 3.69
N GLY A 711 38.57 -25.36 4.00
CA GLY A 711 39.88 -24.73 4.04
C GLY A 711 40.54 -24.47 2.68
N LYS A 712 39.88 -24.80 1.56
CA LYS A 712 40.32 -24.47 0.20
C LYS A 712 39.59 -23.23 -0.31
N THR A 713 40.32 -22.33 -0.93
CA THR A 713 39.74 -21.14 -1.53
C THR A 713 39.01 -21.48 -2.81
N SER A 714 37.70 -21.22 -2.82
CA SER A 714 36.83 -21.32 -4.00
C SER A 714 36.86 -20.01 -4.78
N PHE A 715 36.80 -18.88 -4.06
CA PHE A 715 36.84 -17.55 -4.64
C PHE A 715 37.71 -16.62 -3.79
N ALA A 716 38.52 -15.76 -4.42
CA ALA A 716 39.18 -14.64 -3.77
C ALA A 716 39.33 -13.48 -4.75
N SER A 717 38.98 -12.29 -4.29
CA SER A 717 39.20 -11.02 -4.97
C SER A 717 40.69 -10.64 -4.99
N GLU A 718 41.08 -9.89 -6.02
CA GLU A 718 42.41 -9.30 -6.07
C GLU A 718 42.56 -8.16 -5.05
N GLN A 719 43.78 -7.96 -4.56
CA GLN A 719 44.08 -6.82 -3.69
C GLN A 719 44.18 -5.53 -4.50
N THR A 720 43.61 -4.45 -3.96
CA THR A 720 43.80 -3.11 -4.49
C THR A 720 44.96 -2.40 -3.81
N GLN A 721 45.72 -1.61 -4.57
CA GLN A 721 46.77 -0.73 -4.07
C GLN A 721 46.35 0.74 -4.05
N PHE A 722 45.04 1.03 -4.08
CA PHE A 722 44.58 2.42 -4.10
C PHE A 722 45.00 3.14 -2.81
N SER A 723 45.51 4.36 -2.95
CA SER A 723 46.03 5.13 -1.82
C SER A 723 44.92 5.64 -0.89
N ASN A 724 45.28 5.89 0.36
CA ASN A 724 44.50 6.72 1.28
C ASN A 724 44.52 8.20 0.87
N ASN A 725 43.69 9.01 1.53
CA ASN A 725 43.65 10.47 1.34
C ASN A 725 44.97 11.17 1.76
N ASP A 726 45.75 10.54 2.64
CA ASP A 726 47.09 10.99 3.02
C ASP A 726 48.20 10.47 2.07
N LEU A 727 47.81 9.85 0.96
CA LEU A 727 48.67 9.23 -0.05
C LEU A 727 49.49 8.03 0.45
N SER A 728 49.22 7.52 1.66
CA SER A 728 49.76 6.24 2.09
C SER A 728 49.13 5.09 1.28
N ASN A 729 49.92 4.06 0.97
CA ASN A 729 49.37 2.84 0.39
C ASN A 729 48.56 2.10 1.45
N ASN A 730 47.32 1.73 1.10
CA ASN A 730 46.45 0.99 1.99
C ASN A 730 45.94 -0.29 1.30
N PRO A 731 46.76 -1.35 1.25
CA PRO A 731 46.40 -2.58 0.58
C PRO A 731 45.17 -3.21 1.26
N GLY A 732 44.15 -3.52 0.48
CA GLY A 732 42.91 -4.13 0.95
C GLY A 732 42.26 -5.00 -0.11
N ALA A 733 41.31 -5.84 0.30
CA ALA A 733 40.52 -6.62 -0.66
C ALA A 733 39.36 -5.76 -1.17
N ILE A 734 39.03 -5.87 -2.46
CA ILE A 734 37.81 -5.26 -2.99
C ILE A 734 36.66 -6.23 -2.75
N ASN A 735 35.64 -5.79 -2.01
CA ASN A 735 34.42 -6.58 -1.89
C ASN A 735 33.65 -6.49 -3.21
N HIS A 736 33.46 -7.63 -3.88
CA HIS A 736 32.57 -7.74 -5.01
C HIS A 736 31.14 -7.62 -4.51
N ALA A 737 30.32 -6.82 -5.21
CA ALA A 737 28.91 -6.71 -4.87
C ALA A 737 28.26 -8.10 -4.86
N ARG A 738 28.55 -8.95 -5.86
CA ARG A 738 28.04 -10.31 -5.99
C ARG A 738 29.09 -11.26 -6.55
N TRP A 739 29.08 -12.49 -6.08
CA TRP A 739 29.77 -13.63 -6.68
C TRP A 739 28.87 -14.87 -6.63
N GLU A 740 28.84 -15.64 -7.72
CA GLU A 740 28.11 -16.91 -7.81
C GLU A 740 29.02 -17.96 -8.42
N ASP A 741 29.00 -19.16 -7.85
CA ASP A 741 29.78 -20.26 -8.37
C ASP A 741 29.22 -21.61 -7.91
N HIS A 742 29.84 -22.67 -8.42
CA HIS A 742 29.53 -24.04 -8.04
C HIS A 742 30.80 -24.80 -7.68
N ILE A 743 30.71 -25.66 -6.65
CA ILE A 743 31.79 -26.55 -6.22
C ILE A 743 31.35 -27.99 -6.50
N GLN A 744 32.14 -28.71 -7.29
CA GLN A 744 31.91 -30.14 -7.53
C GLN A 744 32.51 -30.97 -6.38
N LYS A 745 31.74 -31.92 -5.84
CA LYS A 745 32.13 -32.73 -4.68
C LYS A 745 33.05 -33.90 -5.01
#